data_AF-A0A9P8Y524-F1
#
_entry.id   AF-A0A9P8Y524-F1
#
_cell.length_a   1.000
_cell.length_b   1.000
_cell.length_c   1.000
_cell.angle_alpha   90.00
_cell.angle_beta   90.00
_cell.angle_gamma   90.00
#
_symmetry.space_group_name_H-M   'P 1'
#
loop_
_entity.id
_entity.type
_entity.pdbx_description
1 polymer ?
#
loop_
_entity_poly.entity_id
_entity_poly.type
_entity_poly.pdbx_seq_one_letter_code
_entity_poly.pdbx_strand_id
1 'polypeptide(L)'
;MPVCGHTRWLCLATHNQETCLEVSDRVRTLLDNIPSPDKQCPSVLTLIGNQSKARFLQKLSVNVNGTRGRRSRGELHIALAPDTVRDNNPMLIIDADLPSKDTLPRSQRQQRCHEIVHRQFLRVSKTEELQQVQYIFTRLIIPHTDVICLFAGDIGGVDRAVETVTSWASVKSLHQVGFRPWVVVVVDSKAEEESFWNLATTLLSTMSDGITTAFASLRVLNLGRTRRRQSRLTVLSREIKNLCKFSTEGRSKQQLVFTARHLAGFLHYGATRGTFDLTEYNSFIHTARMDNPPAPDLLLHLQRFIDQCGVLPLEQRIDFISTTIASSLILDGYPPGMHAFHPRAVFNELYREPCTKALYGSKLCTGTENDKTLANEVLKRLENEFLSLFKEYISCQSSKSLHQQQIVTYACHWKTITSNETCLCCIRRQPRFKLDCGHSFCECCIRTFAVEDELKPSRFQLSNCLLCGILPVPALIQIRPETAGLRVLSIDGGGTRGRVPLEFLRVLQQRVGLSLPVHENFDLVYGTSSGAIIACALCINGWHVDKCIAAFERLARLAFKSRFSFQIPFITKLCELLCSMLADSRYPATALEEALQTTFGSVRGMTEHSAADEKGILVGIPVTTIRDVRTFVFSNYNGIGSRGQSGYYFKPKKIDGLGVFQDGGLMYNNPASLAIREAAVMYPTVPRPSLVVSLGTGSAQSRPDRATINHHFWRDSFFFRVFRAFMQYGSADRAWQQLLSHWNIDKTSEVFRFDIEFDNVEPPLDDVEGMQGMAKKAFDTMSMSPTLDNLVSRIRAELFFFELDRVEPFRMVNGTYQCSGAIVCRLAPGSDEAKELVAQFKQNNAMFVISGQHKLPNFTNLSERSATGPLLMKVDFQTSSRTEPIMIALQEGVTQSPISGFPFSLQKLLGIQQLENRFGSSDHRKRTWPIVNTTRCKRRRKV
;
A
#
# COMPACT_ATOMS: atom_id res chain seq x y z
N MET A 1 30.88 9.85 -10.15
CA MET A 1 30.68 10.20 -11.58
C MET A 1 30.05 11.58 -11.68
N PRO A 2 30.22 12.34 -12.78
CA PRO A 2 29.62 13.65 -12.94
C PRO A 2 28.09 13.54 -13.06
N VAL A 3 27.38 14.48 -12.43
CA VAL A 3 25.92 14.61 -12.48
C VAL A 3 25.50 15.03 -13.89
N CYS A 4 24.33 14.57 -14.36
CA CYS A 4 23.77 14.98 -15.65
C CYS A 4 23.65 16.51 -15.73
N GLY A 5 24.29 17.10 -16.75
CA GLY A 5 24.29 18.56 -16.99
C GLY A 5 23.11 19.07 -17.80
N HIS A 6 22.20 18.21 -18.27
CA HIS A 6 21.03 18.60 -19.05
C HIS A 6 19.99 19.28 -18.17
N THR A 7 19.38 20.35 -18.70
CA THR A 7 18.36 21.12 -17.99
C THR A 7 16.96 20.93 -18.54
N ARG A 8 16.79 20.16 -19.62
CA ARG A 8 15.48 19.86 -20.21
C ARG A 8 14.60 19.21 -19.16
N TRP A 9 13.38 19.73 -19.00
CA TRP A 9 12.36 19.16 -18.12
C TRP A 9 11.25 18.51 -18.95
N LEU A 10 10.59 19.29 -19.80
CA LEU A 10 9.49 18.86 -20.64
C LEU A 10 9.82 19.11 -22.12
N CYS A 11 9.28 18.28 -23.00
CA CYS A 11 9.30 18.54 -24.43
C CYS A 11 7.98 18.06 -25.05
N LEU A 12 7.28 18.96 -25.72
CA LEU A 12 6.16 18.59 -26.58
C LEU A 12 6.73 18.09 -27.91
N ALA A 13 6.59 16.80 -28.19
CA ALA A 13 7.23 16.14 -29.32
C ALA A 13 6.25 15.30 -30.12
N THR A 14 6.56 15.10 -31.41
CA THR A 14 5.80 14.19 -32.27
C THR A 14 6.43 12.79 -32.25
N HIS A 15 5.64 11.77 -31.92
CA HIS A 15 6.03 10.36 -31.91
C HIS A 15 4.97 9.55 -32.67
N ASN A 16 5.38 8.83 -33.73
CA ASN A 16 4.46 8.04 -34.57
C ASN A 16 3.23 8.81 -35.10
N GLN A 17 3.41 10.07 -35.51
CA GLN A 17 2.33 10.98 -35.96
C GLN A 17 1.33 11.41 -34.87
N GLU A 18 1.59 11.09 -33.60
CA GLU A 18 0.84 11.60 -32.45
C GLU A 18 1.69 12.57 -31.62
N THR A 19 1.05 13.58 -31.03
CA THR A 19 1.72 14.50 -30.10
C THR A 19 1.81 13.88 -28.72
N CYS A 20 3.02 13.87 -28.16
CA CYS A 20 3.31 13.35 -26.82
C CYS A 20 4.09 14.36 -25.99
N LEU A 21 3.98 14.24 -24.67
CA LEU A 21 4.79 14.99 -23.71
C LEU A 21 5.91 14.11 -23.18
N GLU A 22 7.15 14.46 -23.49
CA GLU A 22 8.34 13.86 -22.88
C GLU A 22 8.60 14.54 -21.52
N VAL A 23 8.63 13.76 -20.44
CA VAL A 23 8.88 14.23 -19.07
C VAL A 23 10.18 13.62 -18.56
N SER A 24 11.17 14.46 -18.26
CA SER A 24 12.43 14.01 -17.65
C SER A 24 12.39 13.98 -16.12
N ASP A 25 13.31 13.26 -15.50
CA ASP A 25 13.51 13.27 -14.04
C ASP A 25 14.22 14.52 -13.50
N ARG A 26 14.40 15.56 -14.34
CA ARG A 26 15.16 16.77 -13.99
C ARG A 26 14.69 17.42 -12.69
N VAL A 27 13.38 17.56 -12.48
CA VAL A 27 12.79 18.15 -11.26
C VAL A 27 13.23 17.38 -10.00
N ARG A 28 13.34 16.05 -10.06
CA ARG A 28 13.85 15.22 -8.96
C ARG A 28 15.33 15.51 -8.71
N THR A 29 16.15 15.47 -9.77
CA THR A 29 17.61 15.68 -9.65
C THR A 29 17.99 17.10 -9.21
N LEU A 30 17.09 18.08 -9.35
CA LEU A 30 17.33 19.42 -8.82
C LEU A 30 17.35 19.44 -7.28
N LEU A 31 16.60 18.55 -6.63
CA LEU A 31 16.59 18.46 -5.17
C LEU A 31 17.96 18.07 -4.61
N ASP A 32 18.73 17.27 -5.35
CA ASP A 32 20.10 16.87 -4.96
C ASP A 32 21.07 18.05 -4.91
N ASN A 33 20.74 19.16 -5.60
CA ASN A 33 21.55 20.37 -5.64
C ASN A 33 21.11 21.42 -4.60
N ILE A 34 20.03 21.16 -3.86
CA ILE A 34 19.52 22.05 -2.81
C ILE A 34 19.99 21.50 -1.45
N PRO A 35 20.71 22.29 -0.61
CA PRO A 35 21.26 21.80 0.65
C PRO A 35 20.22 21.27 1.65
N SER A 36 19.02 21.85 1.67
CA SER A 36 17.95 21.49 2.61
C SER A 36 16.58 21.60 1.90
N PRO A 37 16.24 20.68 1.00
CA PRO A 37 15.07 20.79 0.12
C PRO A 37 13.72 20.78 0.84
N ASP A 38 13.69 20.32 2.09
CA ASP A 38 12.50 20.30 2.94
C ASP A 38 12.43 21.51 3.90
N LYS A 39 13.42 22.41 3.88
CA LYS A 39 13.43 23.67 4.65
C LYS A 39 13.46 24.91 3.77
N GLN A 40 14.14 24.83 2.63
CA GLN A 40 14.24 25.93 1.68
C GLN A 40 12.97 26.02 0.83
N CYS A 41 12.48 27.24 0.62
CA CYS A 41 11.21 27.54 -0.04
C CYS A 41 11.47 28.33 -1.34
N PRO A 42 11.65 27.65 -2.48
CA PRO A 42 12.05 28.32 -3.71
C PRO A 42 10.99 29.27 -4.27
N SER A 43 11.45 30.37 -4.86
CA SER A 43 10.62 31.20 -5.76
C SER A 43 10.79 30.72 -7.20
N VAL A 44 9.70 30.72 -7.97
CA VAL A 44 9.67 30.24 -9.35
C VAL A 44 9.54 31.41 -10.32
N LEU A 45 10.54 31.57 -11.17
CA LEU A 45 10.59 32.55 -12.25
C LEU A 45 10.42 31.84 -13.59
N THR A 46 9.34 32.14 -14.30
CA THR A 46 9.14 31.62 -15.66
C THR A 46 9.53 32.70 -16.67
N LEU A 47 10.52 32.39 -17.51
CA LEU A 47 11.03 33.28 -18.54
C LEU A 47 10.58 32.79 -19.92
N ILE A 48 9.92 33.67 -20.69
CA ILE A 48 9.32 33.32 -21.97
C ILE A 48 9.86 34.27 -23.04
N GLY A 49 10.50 33.68 -24.05
CA GLY A 49 11.16 34.43 -25.12
C GLY A 49 12.27 33.63 -25.79
N ASN A 50 13.19 34.34 -26.42
CA ASN A 50 14.28 33.79 -27.21
C ASN A 50 15.58 34.58 -26.97
N GLN A 51 15.89 35.60 -27.77
CA GLN A 51 17.19 36.28 -27.73
C GLN A 51 17.40 37.15 -26.49
N SER A 52 16.42 38.01 -26.16
CA SER A 52 16.49 38.92 -25.02
C SER A 52 16.47 38.15 -23.71
N LYS A 53 15.63 37.11 -23.65
CA LYS A 53 15.62 36.13 -22.55
C LYS A 53 16.98 35.45 -22.35
N ALA A 54 17.61 34.95 -23.42
CA ALA A 54 18.92 34.28 -23.32
C ALA A 54 20.00 35.18 -22.72
N ARG A 55 19.99 36.48 -23.08
CA ARG A 55 20.89 37.48 -22.47
C ARG A 55 20.61 37.68 -20.98
N PHE A 56 19.34 37.62 -20.57
CA PHE A 56 18.97 37.72 -19.16
C PHE A 56 19.38 36.46 -18.36
N LEU A 57 19.23 35.26 -18.93
CA LEU A 57 19.72 34.01 -18.33
C LEU A 57 21.23 34.04 -18.09
N GLN A 58 22.01 34.57 -19.04
CA GLN A 58 23.46 34.79 -18.87
C GLN A 58 23.77 35.73 -17.71
N LYS A 59 22.96 36.79 -17.52
CA LYS A 59 23.12 37.73 -16.39
C LYS A 59 22.86 37.05 -15.04
N LEU A 60 21.98 36.05 -15.00
CA LEU A 60 21.69 35.23 -13.82
C LEU A 60 22.67 34.07 -13.64
N SER A 61 23.71 33.97 -14.47
CA SER A 61 24.69 32.88 -14.47
C SER A 61 24.06 31.49 -14.68
N VAL A 62 22.90 31.43 -15.34
CA VAL A 62 22.16 30.19 -15.56
C VAL A 62 22.49 29.65 -16.93
N ASN A 63 23.17 28.50 -16.96
CA ASN A 63 23.46 27.77 -18.18
C ASN A 63 22.36 26.77 -18.48
N VAL A 64 21.64 26.99 -19.58
CA VAL A 64 20.63 26.06 -20.09
C VAL A 64 21.30 25.16 -21.13
N ASN A 65 21.43 23.88 -20.80
CA ASN A 65 22.09 22.90 -21.66
C ASN A 65 21.06 21.93 -22.26
N GLY A 66 20.87 22.00 -23.58
CA GLY A 66 20.09 21.02 -24.36
C GLY A 66 20.88 19.75 -24.67
N THR A 67 20.19 18.71 -25.15
CA THR A 67 20.76 17.36 -25.40
C THR A 67 21.84 17.31 -26.48
N ARG A 68 21.96 18.35 -27.32
CA ARG A 68 23.01 18.50 -28.34
C ARG A 68 23.79 19.82 -28.23
N GLY A 69 23.70 20.51 -27.09
CA GLY A 69 24.27 21.86 -26.94
C GLY A 69 23.52 22.98 -27.70
N ARG A 70 22.40 22.66 -28.38
CA ARG A 70 21.45 23.61 -28.97
C ARG A 70 20.03 23.30 -28.49
N ARG A 71 19.24 24.35 -28.30
CA ARG A 71 17.83 24.33 -27.87
C ARG A 71 16.90 24.03 -29.05
N SER A 72 15.97 23.10 -28.88
CA SER A 72 14.87 22.89 -29.84
C SER A 72 13.65 23.73 -29.45
N ARG A 73 12.82 24.15 -30.41
CA ARG A 73 11.55 24.83 -30.12
C ARG A 73 10.61 23.87 -29.36
N GLY A 74 9.84 24.35 -28.39
CA GLY A 74 8.94 23.50 -27.59
C GLY A 74 9.63 22.67 -26.49
N GLU A 75 10.92 22.89 -26.24
CA GLU A 75 11.62 22.40 -25.05
C GLU A 75 11.47 23.39 -23.89
N LEU A 76 11.05 22.87 -22.74
CA LEU A 76 11.02 23.59 -21.49
C LEU A 76 12.15 23.10 -20.60
N HIS A 77 12.94 24.03 -20.09
CA HIS A 77 14.07 23.74 -19.23
C HIS A 77 13.81 24.25 -17.82
N ILE A 78 14.39 23.56 -16.83
CA ILE A 78 14.31 23.96 -15.43
C ILE A 78 15.70 23.91 -14.78
N ALA A 79 16.07 25.01 -14.13
CA ALA A 79 17.38 25.19 -13.51
C ALA A 79 17.30 26.05 -12.24
N LEU A 80 18.29 25.92 -11.36
CA LEU A 80 18.45 26.79 -10.20
C LEU A 80 19.36 27.96 -10.56
N ALA A 81 19.05 29.16 -10.07
CA ALA A 81 19.97 30.29 -10.14
C ALA A 81 21.13 30.05 -9.17
N PRO A 82 22.38 29.88 -9.66
CA PRO A 82 23.50 29.43 -8.83
C PRO A 82 23.74 30.28 -7.58
N ASP A 83 23.57 31.59 -7.71
CA ASP A 83 23.83 32.57 -6.65
C ASP A 83 22.84 32.46 -5.48
N THR A 84 21.70 31.77 -5.66
CA THR A 84 20.63 31.69 -4.67
C THR A 84 20.47 30.31 -4.04
N VAL A 85 21.23 29.30 -4.49
CA VAL A 85 21.05 27.89 -4.09
C VAL A 85 21.15 27.68 -2.57
N ARG A 86 21.95 28.50 -1.89
CA ARG A 86 22.17 28.43 -0.44
C ARG A 86 21.25 29.35 0.36
N ASP A 87 20.47 30.19 -0.31
CA ASP A 87 19.52 31.08 0.35
C ASP A 87 18.32 30.29 0.88
N ASN A 88 17.59 30.84 1.85
CA ASN A 88 16.35 30.22 2.32
C ASN A 88 15.31 30.10 1.19
N ASN A 89 15.35 31.04 0.22
CA ASN A 89 14.43 31.10 -0.91
C ASN A 89 15.21 31.02 -2.24
N PRO A 90 15.70 29.82 -2.63
CA PRO A 90 16.44 29.68 -3.87
C PRO A 90 15.55 29.99 -5.08
N MET A 91 16.10 30.60 -6.13
CA MET A 91 15.34 30.92 -7.33
C MET A 91 15.39 29.76 -8.31
N LEU A 92 14.23 29.17 -8.58
CA LEU A 92 14.00 28.18 -9.61
C LEU A 92 13.56 28.89 -10.89
N ILE A 93 14.25 28.62 -11.99
CA ILE A 93 13.98 29.26 -13.28
C ILE A 93 13.43 28.23 -14.23
N ILE A 94 12.24 28.50 -14.76
CA ILE A 94 11.64 27.80 -15.88
C ILE A 94 11.94 28.60 -17.14
N ASP A 95 12.72 28.02 -18.03
CA ASP A 95 13.07 28.60 -19.32
C ASP A 95 12.19 27.99 -20.42
N ALA A 96 11.31 28.81 -21.02
CA ALA A 96 10.30 28.36 -21.97
C ALA A 96 10.23 29.24 -23.24
N ASP A 97 9.62 28.71 -24.30
CA ASP A 97 9.21 29.45 -25.49
C ASP A 97 7.72 29.21 -25.79
N LEU A 98 7.18 29.98 -26.75
CA LEU A 98 5.84 29.81 -27.29
C LEU A 98 5.97 29.23 -28.71
N PRO A 99 6.01 27.89 -28.87
CA PRO A 99 6.16 27.27 -30.18
C PRO A 99 4.93 27.51 -31.08
N SER A 100 5.15 27.56 -32.40
CA SER A 100 4.08 27.52 -33.41
C SER A 100 3.98 26.14 -34.05
N LYS A 101 2.83 25.80 -34.65
CA LYS A 101 2.48 24.47 -35.20
C LYS A 101 3.59 23.80 -36.02
N ASP A 102 4.28 24.55 -36.88
CA ASP A 102 5.30 24.01 -37.80
C ASP A 102 6.67 23.72 -37.17
N THR A 103 6.80 23.83 -35.84
CA THR A 103 8.11 23.91 -35.17
C THR A 103 8.36 22.86 -34.10
N LEU A 104 7.45 21.89 -33.94
CA LEU A 104 7.60 20.84 -32.94
C LEU A 104 8.72 19.84 -33.31
N PRO A 105 9.58 19.46 -32.35
CA PRO A 105 10.63 18.50 -32.58
C PRO A 105 10.07 17.08 -32.72
N ARG A 106 10.78 16.24 -33.48
CA ARG A 106 10.56 14.79 -33.42
C ARG A 106 11.02 14.26 -32.07
N SER A 107 10.30 13.28 -31.53
CA SER A 107 10.65 12.63 -30.27
C SER A 107 12.09 12.11 -30.30
N GLN A 108 12.82 12.36 -29.21
CA GLN A 108 14.24 12.00 -29.13
C GLN A 108 14.42 10.55 -28.66
N ARG A 109 15.49 9.89 -29.14
CA ARG A 109 15.94 8.61 -28.58
C ARG A 109 16.29 8.79 -27.09
N GLN A 110 16.04 7.74 -26.31
CA GLN A 110 16.30 7.66 -24.87
C GLN A 110 17.72 8.15 -24.51
N GLN A 111 17.82 9.09 -23.57
CA GLN A 111 19.10 9.64 -23.13
C GLN A 111 19.75 8.70 -22.12
N ARG A 112 21.08 8.50 -22.22
CA ARG A 112 21.81 7.58 -21.33
C ARG A 112 22.08 8.16 -19.92
N CYS A 113 21.91 9.46 -19.71
CA CYS A 113 22.33 10.10 -18.45
C CYS A 113 21.17 10.50 -17.53
N HIS A 114 19.92 10.43 -17.99
CA HIS A 114 18.73 10.80 -17.21
C HIS A 114 17.50 10.08 -17.76
N GLU A 115 16.47 9.95 -16.93
CA GLU A 115 15.23 9.28 -17.30
C GLU A 115 14.34 10.22 -18.13
N ILE A 116 13.67 9.67 -19.14
CA ILE A 116 12.62 10.34 -19.92
C ILE A 116 11.43 9.39 -20.03
N VAL A 117 10.26 9.87 -19.62
CA VAL A 117 8.99 9.15 -19.68
C VAL A 117 8.10 9.83 -20.71
N HIS A 118 7.50 9.06 -21.61
CA HIS A 118 6.57 9.56 -22.61
C HIS A 118 5.13 9.48 -22.09
N ARG A 119 4.36 10.56 -22.29
CA ARG A 119 2.93 10.65 -21.92
C ARG A 119 2.09 11.04 -23.13
N GLN A 120 1.01 10.31 -23.35
CA GLN A 120 0.00 10.62 -24.36
C GLN A 120 -1.12 11.47 -23.74
N PHE A 121 -1.66 12.41 -24.52
CA PHE A 121 -2.84 13.19 -24.12
C PHE A 121 -4.10 12.34 -24.27
N LEU A 122 -4.91 12.20 -23.21
CA LEU A 122 -6.22 11.53 -23.29
C LEU A 122 -7.25 12.49 -23.88
N ARG A 123 -8.03 12.05 -24.89
CA ARG A 123 -9.20 12.77 -25.45
C ARG A 123 -8.95 14.24 -25.83
N VAL A 124 -8.07 14.48 -26.80
CA VAL A 124 -8.15 15.72 -27.61
C VAL A 124 -8.66 15.30 -28.98
N SER A 125 -9.72 15.95 -29.49
CA SER A 125 -10.12 15.79 -30.88
C SER A 125 -8.90 16.12 -31.77
N LYS A 126 -8.81 15.56 -32.99
CA LYS A 126 -7.69 15.81 -33.92
C LYS A 126 -7.46 17.30 -34.27
N THR A 127 -8.38 18.18 -33.85
CA THR A 127 -8.31 19.62 -34.00
C THR A 127 -7.80 20.29 -32.72
N GLU A 128 -6.60 20.89 -32.85
CA GLU A 128 -6.01 21.98 -32.05
C GLU A 128 -4.87 21.63 -31.05
N GLU A 129 -3.68 21.33 -31.59
CA GLU A 129 -2.40 21.29 -30.86
C GLU A 129 -2.03 22.62 -30.13
N LEU A 130 -2.60 23.75 -30.55
CA LEU A 130 -2.53 25.04 -29.84
C LEU A 130 -3.11 24.95 -28.43
N GLN A 131 -4.17 24.16 -28.23
CA GLN A 131 -4.75 23.91 -26.91
C GLN A 131 -3.80 23.11 -26.02
N GLN A 132 -2.92 22.25 -26.58
CA GLN A 132 -1.96 21.46 -25.81
C GLN A 132 -0.80 22.33 -25.27
N VAL A 133 -0.29 23.27 -26.07
CA VAL A 133 0.70 24.25 -25.60
C VAL A 133 0.07 25.13 -24.52
N GLN A 134 -1.15 25.62 -24.75
CA GLN A 134 -1.86 26.41 -23.74
C GLN A 134 -2.12 25.61 -22.46
N TYR A 135 -2.43 24.32 -22.56
CA TYR A 135 -2.59 23.43 -21.41
C TYR A 135 -1.33 23.36 -20.56
N ILE A 136 -0.15 23.16 -21.17
CA ILE A 136 1.13 23.11 -20.45
C ILE A 136 1.34 24.40 -19.64
N PHE A 137 1.11 25.57 -20.24
CA PHE A 137 1.28 26.82 -19.51
C PHE A 137 0.21 27.01 -18.42
N THR A 138 -1.06 26.89 -18.77
CA THR A 138 -2.18 27.25 -17.89
C THR A 138 -2.45 26.25 -16.77
N ARG A 139 -2.04 24.97 -16.93
CA ARG A 139 -2.28 23.93 -15.93
C ARG A 139 -1.01 23.47 -15.21
N LEU A 140 0.15 23.53 -15.85
CA LEU A 140 1.39 22.97 -15.29
C LEU A 140 2.41 24.04 -14.87
N ILE A 141 2.49 25.18 -15.55
CA ILE A 141 3.55 26.18 -15.26
C ILE A 141 3.01 27.33 -14.41
N ILE A 142 1.96 27.98 -14.90
CA ILE A 142 1.40 29.20 -14.29
C ILE A 142 0.98 28.95 -12.83
N PRO A 143 0.28 27.86 -12.46
CA PRO A 143 -0.12 27.62 -11.07
C PRO A 143 1.05 27.51 -10.08
N HIS A 144 2.26 27.27 -10.57
CA HIS A 144 3.46 27.11 -9.74
C HIS A 144 4.44 28.28 -9.86
N THR A 145 4.15 29.28 -10.68
CA THR A 145 5.06 30.40 -11.00
C THR A 145 4.80 31.61 -10.12
N ASP A 146 5.84 32.23 -9.54
CA ASP A 146 5.72 33.50 -8.82
C ASP A 146 5.70 34.71 -9.75
N VAL A 147 6.61 34.72 -10.72
CA VAL A 147 6.74 35.79 -11.71
C VAL A 147 6.89 35.19 -13.10
N ILE A 148 6.01 35.59 -14.02
CA ILE A 148 6.08 35.30 -15.45
C ILE A 148 6.69 36.52 -16.13
N CYS A 149 7.80 36.33 -16.82
CA CYS A 149 8.48 37.39 -17.57
C CYS A 149 8.40 37.11 -19.08
N LEU A 150 7.62 37.93 -19.79
CA LEU A 150 7.40 37.88 -21.23
C LEU A 150 8.27 38.94 -21.92
N PHE A 151 9.17 38.52 -22.80
CA PHE A 151 9.95 39.46 -23.62
C PHE A 151 9.20 39.73 -24.92
N ALA A 152 8.48 40.86 -25.02
CA ALA A 152 7.59 41.16 -26.14
C ALA A 152 8.32 41.10 -27.49
N GLY A 153 9.50 41.71 -27.58
CA GLY A 153 10.35 41.66 -28.78
C GLY A 153 10.80 40.26 -29.19
N ASP A 154 10.79 39.28 -28.28
CA ASP A 154 11.18 37.89 -28.58
C ASP A 154 10.01 37.01 -29.07
N ILE A 155 8.76 37.38 -28.80
CA ILE A 155 7.58 36.54 -29.06
C ILE A 155 6.68 37.03 -30.20
N GLY A 156 7.07 38.11 -30.88
CA GLY A 156 6.32 38.68 -32.01
C GLY A 156 5.76 40.08 -31.76
N GLY A 157 6.25 40.79 -30.73
CA GLY A 157 5.86 42.17 -30.43
C GLY A 157 4.78 42.28 -29.35
N VAL A 158 4.28 43.51 -29.21
CA VAL A 158 3.28 43.88 -28.20
C VAL A 158 1.96 43.14 -28.41
N ASP A 159 1.47 43.07 -29.65
CA ASP A 159 0.17 42.44 -29.98
C ASP A 159 0.11 40.99 -29.48
N ARG A 160 1.12 40.19 -29.84
CA ARG A 160 1.20 38.79 -29.44
C ARG A 160 1.40 38.62 -27.93
N ALA A 161 2.05 39.57 -27.25
CA ALA A 161 2.15 39.56 -25.79
C ALA A 161 0.78 39.77 -25.14
N VAL A 162 -0.02 40.72 -25.66
CA VAL A 162 -1.38 40.98 -25.17
C VAL A 162 -2.27 39.77 -25.41
N GLU A 163 -2.30 39.21 -26.63
CA GLU A 163 -3.07 38.00 -26.98
C GLU A 163 -2.74 36.81 -26.07
N THR A 164 -1.46 36.62 -25.77
CA THR A 164 -1.02 35.51 -24.90
C THR A 164 -1.55 35.70 -23.47
N VAL A 165 -1.41 36.90 -22.92
CA VAL A 165 -1.85 37.20 -21.55
C VAL A 165 -3.37 37.12 -21.42
N THR A 166 -4.13 37.65 -22.39
CA THR A 166 -5.59 37.59 -22.39
C THR A 166 -6.09 36.15 -22.56
N SER A 167 -5.45 35.37 -23.43
CA SER A 167 -5.78 33.96 -23.62
C SER A 167 -5.51 33.11 -22.38
N TRP A 168 -4.49 33.43 -21.57
CA TRP A 168 -4.32 32.76 -20.29
C TRP A 168 -5.35 33.24 -19.26
N ALA A 169 -5.63 34.54 -19.22
CA ALA A 169 -6.59 35.10 -18.28
C ALA A 169 -8.02 34.57 -18.47
N SER A 170 -8.40 34.12 -19.67
CA SER A 170 -9.72 33.54 -19.96
C SER A 170 -9.89 32.11 -19.46
N VAL A 171 -8.82 31.44 -19.01
CA VAL A 171 -8.89 30.06 -18.52
C VAL A 171 -9.39 30.02 -17.07
N LYS A 172 -10.66 29.63 -16.89
CA LYS A 172 -11.36 29.57 -15.59
C LYS A 172 -10.59 28.85 -14.47
N SER A 173 -9.82 27.81 -14.80
CA SER A 173 -9.07 27.07 -13.78
C SER A 173 -8.01 27.92 -13.09
N LEU A 174 -7.46 28.95 -13.75
CA LEU A 174 -6.52 29.87 -13.15
C LEU A 174 -7.19 30.81 -12.13
N HIS A 175 -8.50 31.01 -12.22
CA HIS A 175 -9.27 31.82 -11.26
C HIS A 175 -9.50 31.09 -9.94
N GLN A 176 -9.47 29.75 -9.98
CA GLN A 176 -9.75 28.88 -8.85
C GLN A 176 -8.48 28.56 -8.04
N VAL A 177 -7.28 28.77 -8.60
CA VAL A 177 -6.03 28.64 -7.85
C VAL A 177 -5.95 29.76 -6.81
N GLY A 178 -5.81 29.40 -5.52
CA GLY A 178 -5.75 30.39 -4.43
C GLY A 178 -4.61 31.42 -4.56
N PHE A 179 -3.61 31.11 -5.38
CA PHE A 179 -2.42 31.91 -5.66
C PHE A 179 -2.37 32.40 -7.12
N ARG A 180 -1.95 33.65 -7.33
CA ARG A 180 -1.88 34.31 -8.65
C ARG A 180 -0.46 34.83 -8.96
N PRO A 181 0.13 34.50 -10.13
CA PRO A 181 1.44 35.01 -10.53
C PRO A 181 1.41 36.51 -10.84
N TRP A 182 2.59 37.14 -10.74
CA TRP A 182 2.85 38.43 -11.37
C TRP A 182 3.23 38.24 -12.83
N VAL A 183 2.72 39.10 -13.72
CA VAL A 183 3.13 39.12 -15.12
C VAL A 183 3.94 40.38 -15.39
N VAL A 184 5.16 40.19 -15.88
CA VAL A 184 6.06 41.26 -16.32
C VAL A 184 6.23 41.16 -17.83
N VAL A 185 5.84 42.21 -18.54
CA VAL A 185 6.07 42.34 -19.99
C VAL A 185 7.22 43.30 -20.23
N VAL A 186 8.29 42.80 -20.83
CA VAL A 186 9.49 43.58 -21.12
C VAL A 186 9.41 44.12 -22.54
N VAL A 187 9.50 45.45 -22.66
CA VAL A 187 9.44 46.20 -23.94
C VAL A 187 10.69 47.05 -24.12
N ASP A 188 11.00 47.40 -25.37
CA ASP A 188 12.25 48.11 -25.73
C ASP A 188 12.07 49.63 -25.87
N SER A 189 10.83 50.11 -25.97
CA SER A 189 10.51 51.52 -26.17
C SER A 189 9.29 51.98 -25.39
N LYS A 190 9.19 53.30 -25.16
CA LYS A 190 8.03 53.91 -24.49
C LYS A 190 6.77 53.84 -25.35
N ALA A 191 6.93 53.90 -26.67
CA ALA A 191 5.82 53.71 -27.61
C ALA A 191 5.22 52.30 -27.53
N GLU A 192 6.05 51.26 -27.37
CA GLU A 192 5.58 49.89 -27.14
C GLU A 192 4.85 49.75 -25.81
N GLU A 193 5.31 50.44 -24.76
CA GLU A 193 4.64 50.46 -23.45
C GLU A 193 3.24 51.09 -23.54
N GLU A 194 3.11 52.25 -24.19
CA GLU A 194 1.83 52.91 -24.43
C GLU A 194 0.92 52.05 -25.32
N SER A 195 1.47 51.46 -26.39
CA SER A 195 0.74 50.55 -27.28
C SER A 195 0.21 49.32 -26.54
N PHE A 196 1.00 48.73 -25.63
CA PHE A 196 0.58 47.58 -24.84
C PHE A 196 -0.64 47.93 -23.98
N TRP A 197 -0.61 49.07 -23.28
CA TRP A 197 -1.73 49.46 -22.42
C TRP A 197 -2.98 49.83 -23.22
N ASN A 198 -2.84 50.45 -24.40
CA ASN A 198 -3.97 50.73 -25.27
C ASN A 198 -4.67 49.44 -25.71
N LEU A 199 -3.91 48.46 -26.20
CA LEU A 199 -4.44 47.16 -26.65
C LEU A 199 -5.00 46.33 -25.50
N ALA A 200 -4.26 46.27 -24.38
CA ALA A 200 -4.70 45.54 -23.19
C ALA A 200 -6.00 46.13 -22.63
N THR A 201 -6.16 47.46 -22.59
CA THR A 201 -7.39 48.08 -22.08
C THR A 201 -8.59 47.72 -22.95
N THR A 202 -8.44 47.75 -24.27
CA THR A 202 -9.51 47.35 -25.20
C THR A 202 -9.89 45.88 -25.01
N LEU A 203 -8.92 44.96 -25.04
CA LEU A 203 -9.22 43.53 -24.92
C LEU A 203 -9.71 43.12 -23.54
N LEU A 204 -9.15 43.69 -22.47
CA LEU A 204 -9.58 43.41 -21.10
C LEU A 204 -10.97 43.96 -20.79
N SER A 205 -11.39 45.06 -21.44
CA SER A 205 -12.76 45.58 -21.30
C SER A 205 -13.82 44.65 -21.89
N THR A 206 -13.43 43.75 -22.80
CA THR A 206 -14.33 42.75 -23.41
C THR A 206 -14.41 41.44 -22.62
N MET A 207 -13.57 41.26 -21.58
CA MET A 207 -13.58 40.06 -20.76
C MET A 207 -14.63 40.18 -19.65
N SER A 208 -15.48 39.15 -19.48
CA SER A 208 -16.44 39.09 -18.38
C SER A 208 -15.77 39.08 -17.01
N ASP A 209 -14.63 38.40 -16.92
CA ASP A 209 -13.82 38.25 -15.72
C ASP A 209 -12.50 39.02 -15.92
N GLY A 210 -12.28 40.09 -15.16
CA GLY A 210 -11.10 40.95 -15.33
C GLY A 210 -9.77 40.22 -15.09
N ILE A 211 -8.66 40.75 -15.63
CA ILE A 211 -7.31 40.12 -15.56
C ILE A 211 -6.82 39.80 -14.15
N THR A 212 -7.29 40.57 -13.15
CA THR A 212 -6.94 40.41 -11.74
C THR A 212 -7.46 39.11 -11.13
N THR A 213 -8.40 38.43 -11.81
CA THR A 213 -8.89 37.10 -11.41
C THR A 213 -7.86 36.00 -11.68
N ALA A 214 -7.04 36.14 -12.73
CA ALA A 214 -6.02 35.17 -13.13
C ALA A 214 -4.60 35.54 -12.64
N PHE A 215 -4.29 36.84 -12.57
CA PHE A 215 -2.96 37.34 -12.20
C PHE A 215 -3.01 38.31 -11.02
N ALA A 216 -1.93 38.39 -10.23
CA ALA A 216 -1.83 39.33 -9.13
C ALA A 216 -1.81 40.78 -9.65
N SER A 217 -1.01 41.01 -10.69
CA SER A 217 -0.99 42.25 -11.45
C SER A 217 -0.18 42.07 -12.74
N LEU A 218 -0.33 43.06 -13.62
CA LEU A 218 0.44 43.19 -14.85
C LEU A 218 1.38 44.40 -14.72
N ARG A 219 2.65 44.20 -15.05
CA ARG A 219 3.69 45.22 -15.06
C ARG A 219 4.34 45.26 -16.43
N VAL A 220 4.38 46.43 -17.05
CA VAL A 220 5.15 46.64 -18.28
C VAL A 220 6.45 47.33 -17.89
N LEU A 221 7.58 46.73 -18.23
CA LEU A 221 8.90 47.28 -17.91
C LEU A 221 9.62 47.67 -19.20
N ASN A 222 9.74 48.97 -19.40
CA ASN A 222 10.52 49.54 -20.48
C ASN A 222 12.00 49.62 -20.09
N LEU A 223 12.83 48.84 -20.78
CA LEU A 223 14.28 48.83 -20.52
C LEU A 223 15.04 49.92 -21.26
N GLY A 224 14.42 50.57 -22.25
CA GLY A 224 14.95 51.67 -23.04
C GLY A 224 16.22 51.33 -23.85
N ARG A 225 16.37 51.92 -25.03
CA ARG A 225 17.61 51.75 -25.82
C ARG A 225 18.80 52.60 -25.33
N THR A 226 18.56 53.63 -24.51
CA THR A 226 19.52 54.69 -24.15
C THR A 226 20.44 54.39 -22.96
N ARG A 227 20.13 53.42 -22.09
CA ARG A 227 20.98 53.05 -20.93
C ARG A 227 22.08 52.04 -21.31
N ARG A 228 23.19 51.98 -20.54
CA ARG A 228 24.21 50.92 -20.69
C ARG A 228 23.56 49.54 -20.50
N ARG A 229 23.88 48.58 -21.37
CA ARG A 229 23.22 47.26 -21.44
C ARG A 229 23.18 46.52 -20.08
N GLN A 230 24.27 46.55 -19.32
CA GLN A 230 24.37 45.88 -18.02
C GLN A 230 23.48 46.53 -16.94
N SER A 231 23.24 47.83 -17.01
CA SER A 231 22.35 48.51 -16.07
C SER A 231 20.88 48.15 -16.33
N ARG A 232 20.49 47.88 -17.60
CA ARG A 232 19.11 47.47 -17.96
C ARG A 232 18.73 46.13 -17.32
N LEU A 233 19.57 45.11 -17.50
CA LEU A 233 19.32 43.78 -16.94
C LEU A 233 19.38 43.78 -15.41
N THR A 234 20.15 44.69 -14.82
CA THR A 234 20.17 44.90 -13.36
C THR A 234 18.85 45.47 -12.85
N VAL A 235 18.21 46.40 -13.58
CA VAL A 235 16.87 46.92 -13.24
C VAL A 235 15.84 45.79 -13.29
N LEU A 236 15.80 45.01 -14.38
CA LEU A 236 14.90 43.86 -14.50
C LEU A 236 15.13 42.83 -13.38
N SER A 237 16.40 42.50 -13.07
CA SER A 237 16.72 41.57 -11.99
C SER A 237 16.25 42.08 -10.62
N ARG A 238 16.40 43.38 -10.35
CA ARG A 238 15.90 43.98 -9.10
C ARG A 238 14.38 43.92 -9.02
N GLU A 239 13.70 44.25 -10.11
CA GLU A 239 12.23 44.23 -10.17
C GLU A 239 11.69 42.81 -9.95
N ILE A 240 12.25 41.82 -10.63
CA ILE A 240 11.87 40.40 -10.45
C ILE A 240 12.07 39.96 -9.00
N LYS A 241 13.21 40.30 -8.37
CA LYS A 241 13.46 39.97 -6.96
C LYS A 241 12.41 40.60 -6.03
N ASN A 242 12.01 41.85 -6.28
CA ASN A 242 10.97 42.51 -5.51
C ASN A 242 9.60 41.81 -5.69
N LEU A 243 9.23 41.48 -6.92
CA LEU A 243 7.96 40.80 -7.21
C LEU A 243 7.93 39.38 -6.64
N CYS A 244 9.03 38.62 -6.70
CA CYS A 244 9.14 37.33 -6.03
C CYS A 244 8.94 37.46 -4.51
N LYS A 245 9.48 38.51 -3.88
CA LYS A 245 9.26 38.79 -2.46
C LYS A 245 7.78 39.06 -2.16
N PHE A 246 7.14 39.94 -2.92
CA PHE A 246 5.71 40.23 -2.76
C PHE A 246 4.82 39.00 -3.00
N SER A 247 5.15 38.18 -4.01
CA SER A 247 4.49 36.89 -4.26
C SER A 247 4.61 35.98 -3.05
N THR A 248 5.82 35.83 -2.51
CA THR A 248 6.09 34.99 -1.34
C THR A 248 5.32 35.47 -0.11
N GLU A 249 5.27 36.77 0.16
CA GLU A 249 4.49 37.36 1.26
C GLU A 249 2.99 37.08 1.09
N GLY A 250 2.45 37.22 -0.13
CA GLY A 250 1.06 36.88 -0.44
C GLY A 250 0.75 35.40 -0.20
N ARG A 251 1.62 34.50 -0.69
CA ARG A 251 1.51 33.05 -0.47
C ARG A 251 1.62 32.68 1.00
N SER A 252 2.46 33.37 1.75
CA SER A 252 2.62 33.12 3.19
C SER A 252 1.33 33.37 3.96
N LYS A 253 0.57 34.43 3.61
CA LYS A 253 -0.73 34.73 4.23
C LYS A 253 -1.77 33.63 4.00
N GLN A 254 -1.66 32.91 2.87
CA GLN A 254 -2.54 31.80 2.52
C GLN A 254 -1.96 30.42 2.86
N GLN A 255 -0.77 30.36 3.48
CA GLN A 255 -0.04 29.11 3.74
C GLN A 255 0.20 28.27 2.47
N LEU A 256 0.62 28.91 1.37
CA LEU A 256 0.97 28.29 0.09
C LEU A 256 2.45 28.45 -0.30
N VAL A 257 3.32 28.70 0.69
CA VAL A 257 4.78 28.73 0.50
C VAL A 257 5.30 27.31 0.62
N PHE A 258 5.70 26.74 -0.51
CA PHE A 258 6.10 25.34 -0.59
C PHE A 258 7.61 25.18 -0.41
N THR A 259 8.01 24.12 0.29
CA THR A 259 9.40 23.67 0.29
C THR A 259 9.81 23.23 -1.12
N ALA A 260 11.11 23.16 -1.41
CA ALA A 260 11.59 22.71 -2.71
C ALA A 260 11.07 21.33 -3.07
N ARG A 261 10.94 20.42 -2.09
CA ARG A 261 10.39 19.08 -2.32
C ARG A 261 8.90 19.09 -2.63
N HIS A 262 8.10 19.87 -1.88
CA HIS A 262 6.67 20.01 -2.15
C HIS A 262 6.42 20.60 -3.53
N LEU A 263 7.15 21.67 -3.89
CA LEU A 263 7.08 22.26 -5.22
C LEU A 263 7.45 21.25 -6.31
N ALA A 264 8.57 20.54 -6.14
CA ALA A 264 8.97 19.48 -7.05
C ALA A 264 7.85 18.45 -7.21
N GLY A 265 7.16 18.11 -6.11
CA GLY A 265 6.01 17.20 -6.11
C GLY A 265 4.86 17.70 -6.96
N PHE A 266 4.41 18.94 -6.77
CA PHE A 266 3.36 19.50 -7.62
C PHE A 266 3.74 19.51 -9.10
N LEU A 267 4.97 19.95 -9.42
CA LEU A 267 5.48 19.92 -10.80
C LEU A 267 5.49 18.49 -11.39
N HIS A 268 5.81 17.49 -10.57
CA HIS A 268 5.80 16.10 -11.00
C HIS A 268 4.38 15.55 -11.20
N TYR A 269 3.45 15.76 -10.27
CA TYR A 269 2.07 15.30 -10.42
C TYR A 269 1.39 15.97 -11.61
N GLY A 270 1.60 17.29 -11.78
CA GLY A 270 1.12 18.03 -12.95
C GLY A 270 1.64 17.43 -14.26
N ALA A 271 2.92 17.03 -14.32
CA ALA A 271 3.52 16.45 -15.52
C ALA A 271 3.16 14.97 -15.77
N THR A 272 2.85 14.20 -14.72
CA THR A 272 2.74 12.73 -14.82
C THR A 272 1.34 12.16 -14.67
N ARG A 273 0.47 12.84 -13.92
CA ARG A 273 -0.85 12.33 -13.55
C ARG A 273 -1.99 13.30 -13.81
N GLY A 274 -1.73 14.47 -14.42
CA GLY A 274 -2.80 15.31 -14.94
C GLY A 274 -3.69 14.47 -15.84
N THR A 275 -4.88 14.12 -15.34
CA THR A 275 -5.96 13.63 -16.17
C THR A 275 -6.12 14.67 -17.26
N PHE A 276 -5.89 14.29 -18.52
CA PHE A 276 -6.07 15.18 -19.66
C PHE A 276 -7.56 15.41 -19.95
N ASP A 277 -8.41 15.38 -18.91
CA ASP A 277 -9.76 15.89 -18.94
C ASP A 277 -9.69 17.39 -18.64
N LEU A 278 -9.99 18.19 -19.66
CA LEU A 278 -9.90 19.66 -19.60
C LEU A 278 -10.87 20.28 -18.57
N THR A 279 -11.76 19.49 -17.98
CA THR A 279 -12.88 19.94 -17.14
C THR A 279 -12.60 19.91 -15.63
N GLU A 280 -11.66 19.11 -15.12
CA GLU A 280 -11.44 18.98 -13.67
C GLU A 280 -10.46 20.04 -13.11
N TYR A 281 -10.84 20.59 -11.95
CA TYR A 281 -10.01 21.47 -11.11
C TYR A 281 -9.24 20.64 -10.09
N ASN A 282 -7.91 20.75 -10.06
CA ASN A 282 -7.07 20.05 -9.08
C ASN A 282 -6.50 21.05 -8.06
N SER A 283 -7.15 21.15 -6.90
CA SER A 283 -6.59 21.87 -5.74
C SER A 283 -5.22 21.31 -5.33
N PHE A 284 -4.37 22.16 -4.75
CA PHE A 284 -3.10 21.73 -4.15
C PHE A 284 -3.30 20.68 -3.05
N ILE A 285 -4.39 20.79 -2.28
CA ILE A 285 -4.69 19.86 -1.19
C ILE A 285 -5.01 18.47 -1.77
N HIS A 286 -5.93 18.39 -2.74
CA HIS A 286 -6.22 17.14 -3.43
C HIS A 286 -5.00 16.54 -4.12
N THR A 287 -4.19 17.37 -4.80
CA THR A 287 -2.94 16.93 -5.44
C THR A 287 -1.95 16.34 -4.43
N ALA A 288 -1.79 16.99 -3.28
CA ALA A 288 -0.92 16.50 -2.20
C ALA A 288 -1.43 15.20 -1.56
N ARG A 289 -2.75 14.93 -1.64
CA ARG A 289 -3.40 13.73 -1.10
C ARG A 289 -3.55 12.60 -2.12
N MET A 290 -3.06 12.74 -3.36
CA MET A 290 -3.26 11.72 -4.39
C MET A 290 -2.69 10.33 -4.05
N ASP A 291 -1.49 10.28 -3.45
CA ASP A 291 -0.85 9.01 -3.06
C ASP A 291 -1.25 8.55 -1.64
N ASN A 292 -2.02 9.37 -0.93
CA ASN A 292 -2.53 9.07 0.41
C ASN A 292 -3.88 9.77 0.60
N PRO A 293 -4.95 9.35 -0.11
CA PRO A 293 -6.25 9.99 0.01
C PRO A 293 -6.90 9.70 1.37
N PRO A 294 -7.88 10.51 1.82
CA PRO A 294 -8.74 10.12 2.93
C PRO A 294 -9.34 8.72 2.71
N ALA A 295 -9.62 8.00 3.78
CA ALA A 295 -10.19 6.66 3.68
C ALA A 295 -11.51 6.69 2.89
N PRO A 296 -11.71 5.83 1.88
CA PRO A 296 -12.91 5.85 1.05
C PRO A 296 -14.19 5.56 1.85
N ASP A 297 -14.06 4.83 2.96
CA ASP A 297 -15.08 4.46 3.92
C ASP A 297 -15.07 5.33 5.19
N LEU A 298 -14.42 6.50 5.16
CA LEU A 298 -14.36 7.44 6.29
C LEU A 298 -15.74 7.78 6.86
N LEU A 299 -16.73 8.03 5.99
CA LEU A 299 -18.12 8.29 6.38
C LEU A 299 -18.66 7.19 7.30
N LEU A 300 -18.50 5.93 6.92
CA LEU A 300 -19.01 4.78 7.67
C LEU A 300 -18.31 4.64 9.02
N HIS A 301 -16.99 4.88 9.07
CA HIS A 301 -16.23 4.85 10.32
C HIS A 301 -16.63 5.96 11.28
N LEU A 302 -16.86 7.17 10.78
CA LEU A 302 -17.35 8.31 11.57
C LEU A 302 -18.75 8.02 12.14
N GLN A 303 -19.68 7.52 11.32
CA GLN A 303 -21.03 7.16 11.76
C GLN A 303 -21.01 6.13 12.88
N ARG A 304 -20.27 5.03 12.68
CA ARG A 304 -20.13 3.97 13.69
C ARG A 304 -19.57 4.50 15.01
N PHE A 305 -18.55 5.36 14.95
CA PHE A 305 -17.98 5.97 16.15
C PHE A 305 -19.01 6.85 16.87
N ILE A 306 -19.70 7.73 16.16
CA ILE A 306 -20.74 8.61 16.73
C ILE A 306 -21.84 7.78 17.41
N ASP A 307 -22.30 6.71 16.76
CA ASP A 307 -23.31 5.80 17.31
C ASP A 307 -22.84 5.10 18.58
N GLN A 308 -21.58 4.68 18.64
CA GLN A 308 -20.98 4.03 19.80
C GLN A 308 -20.84 4.98 21.00
N CYS A 309 -20.66 6.27 20.76
CA CYS A 309 -20.66 7.30 21.81
C CYS A 309 -22.05 7.53 22.44
N GLY A 310 -23.10 6.88 21.93
CA GLY A 310 -24.47 6.91 22.47
C GLY A 310 -24.60 6.49 23.94
N VAL A 311 -23.61 5.76 24.48
CA VAL A 311 -23.56 5.35 25.89
C VAL A 311 -23.19 6.48 26.86
N LEU A 312 -22.64 7.59 26.36
CA LEU A 312 -22.20 8.72 27.18
C LEU A 312 -23.32 9.75 27.37
N PRO A 313 -23.36 10.48 28.50
CA PRO A 313 -24.25 11.64 28.69
C PRO A 313 -24.05 12.69 27.59
N LEU A 314 -25.12 13.36 27.17
CA LEU A 314 -25.11 14.25 26.00
C LEU A 314 -24.03 15.35 26.07
N GLU A 315 -23.86 15.98 27.23
CA GLU A 315 -22.88 17.06 27.43
C GLU A 315 -21.44 16.57 27.22
N GLN A 316 -21.08 15.41 27.80
CA GLN A 316 -19.75 14.81 27.63
C GLN A 316 -19.55 14.26 26.22
N ARG A 317 -20.64 13.78 25.61
CA ARG A 317 -20.64 13.16 24.28
C ARG A 317 -20.23 14.15 23.19
N ILE A 318 -20.77 15.37 23.21
CA ILE A 318 -20.49 16.38 22.17
C ILE A 318 -19.01 16.79 22.19
N ASP A 319 -18.45 17.01 23.38
CA ASP A 319 -17.04 17.31 23.58
C ASP A 319 -16.15 16.18 23.08
N PHE A 320 -16.40 14.97 23.57
CA PHE A 320 -15.64 13.78 23.21
C PHE A 320 -15.66 13.49 21.70
N ILE A 321 -16.83 13.57 21.06
CA ILE A 321 -16.97 13.35 19.61
C ILE A 321 -16.17 14.41 18.83
N SER A 322 -16.35 15.69 19.16
CA SER A 322 -15.75 16.80 18.42
C SER A 322 -14.23 16.75 18.48
N THR A 323 -13.67 16.62 19.68
CA THR A 323 -12.22 16.63 19.92
C THR A 323 -11.54 15.37 19.37
N THR A 324 -12.17 14.21 19.55
CA THR A 324 -11.59 12.94 19.08
C THR A 324 -11.59 12.86 17.55
N ILE A 325 -12.70 13.24 16.89
CA ILE A 325 -12.72 13.29 15.42
C ILE A 325 -11.73 14.33 14.92
N ALA A 326 -11.75 15.56 15.47
CA ALA A 326 -10.84 16.61 15.03
C ALA A 326 -9.36 16.20 15.14
N SER A 327 -8.93 15.61 16.26
CA SER A 327 -7.56 15.15 16.43
C SER A 327 -7.20 14.00 15.48
N SER A 328 -8.13 13.09 15.19
CA SER A 328 -7.95 12.04 14.19
C SER A 328 -7.81 12.59 12.77
N LEU A 329 -8.59 13.63 12.43
CA LEU A 329 -8.47 14.31 11.14
C LEU A 329 -7.15 15.07 11.02
N ILE A 330 -6.62 15.65 12.12
CA ILE A 330 -5.26 16.23 12.13
C ILE A 330 -4.20 15.14 11.90
N LEU A 331 -4.36 13.98 12.55
CA LEU A 331 -3.51 12.80 12.32
C LEU A 331 -3.56 12.39 10.83
N ASP A 332 -4.73 12.38 10.18
CA ASP A 332 -4.83 12.03 8.75
C ASP A 332 -4.25 13.11 7.84
N GLY A 333 -4.64 14.37 8.06
CA GLY A 333 -4.41 15.49 7.15
C GLY A 333 -2.98 15.99 7.15
N TYR A 334 -2.25 15.80 8.25
CA TYR A 334 -0.88 16.33 8.43
C TYR A 334 0.11 15.25 8.88
N PRO A 335 0.37 14.20 8.08
CA PRO A 335 1.44 13.24 8.38
C PRO A 335 2.82 13.90 8.22
N PRO A 336 3.89 13.32 8.79
CA PRO A 336 5.26 13.80 8.61
C PRO A 336 5.62 14.00 7.13
N GLY A 337 6.12 15.19 6.80
CA GLY A 337 6.46 15.59 5.43
C GLY A 337 5.31 16.15 4.60
N MET A 338 4.09 16.27 5.16
CA MET A 338 2.99 17.01 4.56
C MET A 338 3.20 18.52 4.65
N HIS A 339 2.69 19.26 3.68
CA HIS A 339 2.67 20.73 3.73
C HIS A 339 1.61 21.22 4.71
N ALA A 340 1.92 22.25 5.50
CA ALA A 340 1.01 22.83 6.48
C ALA A 340 -0.01 23.77 5.79
N PHE A 341 -0.92 23.20 5.01
CA PHE A 341 -2.04 23.93 4.40
C PHE A 341 -2.94 24.59 5.44
N HIS A 342 -3.71 25.59 5.00
CA HIS A 342 -4.70 26.24 5.84
C HIS A 342 -5.75 25.24 6.35
N PRO A 343 -5.94 25.10 7.67
CA PRO A 343 -6.74 24.02 8.23
C PRO A 343 -8.21 24.11 7.82
N ARG A 344 -8.77 25.31 7.69
CA ARG A 344 -10.15 25.47 7.17
C ARG A 344 -10.30 24.96 5.74
N ALA A 345 -9.29 25.16 4.89
CA ALA A 345 -9.33 24.69 3.50
C ALA A 345 -9.24 23.16 3.46
N VAL A 346 -8.32 22.57 4.24
CA VAL A 346 -8.20 21.10 4.38
C VAL A 346 -9.49 20.48 4.89
N PHE A 347 -10.09 21.06 5.93
CA PHE A 347 -11.37 20.58 6.45
C PHE A 347 -12.47 20.64 5.39
N ASN A 348 -12.60 21.76 4.69
CA ASN A 348 -13.64 21.95 3.67
C ASN A 348 -13.50 20.99 2.48
N GLU A 349 -12.29 20.83 1.96
CA GLU A 349 -12.03 20.04 0.75
C GLU A 349 -12.01 18.53 1.01
N LEU A 350 -11.57 18.09 2.20
CA LEU A 350 -11.37 16.66 2.48
C LEU A 350 -12.39 16.06 3.45
N TYR A 351 -12.90 16.82 4.43
CA TYR A 351 -13.55 16.24 5.61
C TYR A 351 -14.96 16.76 5.89
N ARG A 352 -15.32 17.96 5.43
CA ARG A 352 -16.62 18.58 5.72
C ARG A 352 -17.77 17.71 5.23
N GLU A 353 -17.70 17.23 4.00
CA GLU A 353 -18.75 16.39 3.43
C GLU A 353 -18.94 15.07 4.20
N PRO A 354 -17.90 14.23 4.41
CA PRO A 354 -18.07 12.99 5.17
C PRO A 354 -18.48 13.24 6.64
N CYS A 355 -17.97 14.28 7.31
CA CYS A 355 -18.41 14.63 8.66
C CYS A 355 -19.89 15.04 8.71
N THR A 356 -20.32 15.88 7.77
CA THR A 356 -21.73 16.31 7.65
C THR A 356 -22.64 15.09 7.46
N LYS A 357 -22.34 14.27 6.46
CA LYS A 357 -23.10 13.04 6.17
C LYS A 357 -23.08 12.06 7.36
N ALA A 358 -21.98 12.00 8.10
CA ALA A 358 -21.87 11.11 9.25
C ALA A 358 -22.78 11.54 10.39
N LEU A 359 -22.78 12.83 10.73
CA LEU A 359 -23.63 13.37 11.80
C LEU A 359 -25.12 13.16 11.47
N TYR A 360 -25.55 13.53 10.26
CA TYR A 360 -26.94 13.38 9.83
C TYR A 360 -27.39 11.92 9.69
N GLY A 361 -26.49 11.00 9.35
CA GLY A 361 -26.81 9.58 9.19
C GLY A 361 -26.63 8.74 10.47
N SER A 362 -26.18 9.35 11.56
CA SER A 362 -25.97 8.68 12.85
C SER A 362 -27.25 8.68 13.71
N LYS A 363 -27.27 7.86 14.75
CA LYS A 363 -28.32 7.83 15.78
C LYS A 363 -28.42 9.12 16.60
N LEU A 364 -27.49 10.05 16.43
CA LEU A 364 -27.61 11.41 16.96
C LEU A 364 -28.81 12.15 16.33
N CYS A 365 -29.18 11.78 15.09
CA CYS A 365 -30.31 12.35 14.38
C CYS A 365 -31.36 11.29 14.07
N THR A 366 -32.51 11.36 14.75
CA THR A 366 -33.68 10.50 14.49
C THR A 366 -34.67 11.11 13.50
N GLY A 367 -34.37 12.32 13.01
CA GLY A 367 -35.14 12.99 11.95
C GLY A 367 -35.95 14.20 12.41
N THR A 368 -35.88 14.59 13.70
CA THR A 368 -36.57 15.79 14.21
C THR A 368 -35.83 17.08 13.83
N GLU A 369 -36.49 18.24 13.85
CA GLU A 369 -35.82 19.53 13.58
C GLU A 369 -34.76 19.88 14.63
N ASN A 370 -35.01 19.52 15.91
CA ASN A 370 -34.04 19.72 16.99
C ASN A 370 -32.76 18.91 16.76
N ASP A 371 -32.87 17.70 16.21
CA ASP A 371 -31.72 16.85 15.88
C ASP A 371 -30.85 17.44 14.77
N LYS A 372 -31.46 18.09 13.77
CA LYS A 372 -30.72 18.76 12.68
C LYS A 372 -29.95 19.97 13.21
N THR A 373 -30.53 20.69 14.16
CA THR A 373 -29.87 21.81 14.84
C THR A 373 -28.67 21.33 15.63
N LEU A 374 -28.82 20.23 16.39
CA LEU A 374 -27.73 19.60 17.13
C LEU A 374 -26.58 19.15 16.21
N ALA A 375 -26.87 18.47 15.09
CA ALA A 375 -25.84 18.06 14.14
C ALA A 375 -25.04 19.25 13.58
N ASN A 376 -25.71 20.36 13.27
CA ASN A 376 -25.05 21.58 12.82
C ASN A 376 -24.17 22.21 13.92
N GLU A 377 -24.62 22.17 15.17
CA GLU A 377 -23.84 22.63 16.32
C GLU A 377 -22.57 21.79 16.51
N VAL A 378 -22.71 20.45 16.47
CA VAL A 378 -21.57 19.52 16.55
C VAL A 378 -20.61 19.72 15.38
N LEU A 379 -21.11 19.90 14.16
CA LEU A 379 -20.26 20.16 12.98
C LEU A 379 -19.46 21.47 13.13
N LYS A 380 -20.11 22.54 13.59
CA LYS A 380 -19.47 23.84 13.83
C LYS A 380 -18.41 23.72 14.93
N ARG A 381 -18.73 22.99 16.00
CA ARG A 381 -17.78 22.73 17.09
C ARG A 381 -16.58 21.92 16.60
N LEU A 382 -16.82 20.84 15.87
CA LEU A 382 -15.76 20.00 15.28
C LEU A 382 -14.83 20.80 14.38
N GLU A 383 -15.37 21.69 13.53
CA GLU A 383 -14.53 22.60 12.73
C GLU A 383 -13.67 23.50 13.63
N ASN A 384 -14.26 24.09 14.69
CA ASN A 384 -13.52 24.95 15.62
C ASN A 384 -12.42 24.17 16.36
N GLU A 385 -12.69 22.95 16.82
CA GLU A 385 -11.70 22.08 17.46
C GLU A 385 -10.58 21.70 16.49
N PHE A 386 -10.91 21.39 15.23
CA PHE A 386 -9.90 21.12 14.20
C PHE A 386 -8.97 22.32 13.98
N LEU A 387 -9.53 23.53 13.93
CA LEU A 387 -8.75 24.77 13.82
C LEU A 387 -7.90 25.05 15.08
N SER A 388 -8.42 24.72 16.27
CA SER A 388 -7.71 24.88 17.54
C SER A 388 -6.53 23.91 17.65
N LEU A 389 -6.80 22.62 17.46
CA LEU A 389 -5.80 21.55 17.47
C LEU A 389 -4.72 21.74 16.40
N PHE A 390 -5.06 22.35 15.25
CA PHE A 390 -4.04 22.72 14.26
C PHE A 390 -3.02 23.73 14.82
N LYS A 391 -3.44 24.70 15.63
CA LYS A 391 -2.51 25.67 16.25
C LYS A 391 -1.56 24.96 17.22
N GLU A 392 -2.07 23.99 17.99
CA GLU A 392 -1.26 23.14 18.86
C GLU A 392 -0.34 22.22 18.06
N TYR A 393 -0.80 21.65 16.94
CA TYR A 393 0.05 20.85 16.04
C TYR A 393 1.28 21.63 15.57
N ILE A 394 1.09 22.88 15.16
CA ILE A 394 2.18 23.75 14.70
C ILE A 394 3.21 24.00 15.83
N SER A 395 2.81 24.01 17.10
CA SER A 395 3.73 24.13 18.24
C SER A 395 4.36 22.80 18.67
N CYS A 396 3.60 21.70 18.65
CA CYS A 396 4.01 20.36 19.10
C CYS A 396 4.84 19.56 18.07
N GLN A 397 5.01 20.07 16.84
CA GLN A 397 5.81 19.49 15.74
C GLN A 397 5.39 18.10 15.21
N SER A 398 4.43 17.41 15.83
CA SER A 398 3.94 16.12 15.36
C SER A 398 2.44 15.92 15.60
N SER A 399 1.73 15.60 14.52
CA SER A 399 0.32 15.19 14.58
C SER A 399 0.11 13.90 15.37
N LYS A 400 1.11 13.00 15.37
CA LYS A 400 1.13 11.76 16.17
C LYS A 400 1.06 12.09 17.67
N SER A 401 1.96 12.94 18.17
CA SER A 401 2.02 13.25 19.60
C SER A 401 0.79 14.02 20.08
N LEU A 402 0.32 14.98 19.27
CA LEU A 402 -0.90 15.73 19.57
C LEU A 402 -2.10 14.79 19.72
N HIS A 403 -2.32 13.90 18.74
CA HIS A 403 -3.45 12.97 18.79
C HIS A 403 -3.34 11.99 19.96
N GLN A 404 -2.13 11.50 20.27
CA GLN A 404 -1.91 10.64 21.43
C GLN A 404 -2.25 11.33 22.75
N GLN A 405 -1.92 12.63 22.90
CA GLN A 405 -2.32 13.42 24.07
C GLN A 405 -3.85 13.50 24.19
N GLN A 406 -4.54 13.77 23.09
CA GLN A 406 -6.01 13.87 23.09
C GLN A 406 -6.68 12.53 23.45
N ILE A 407 -6.16 11.41 22.95
CA ILE A 407 -6.69 10.09 23.33
C ILE A 407 -6.54 9.85 24.83
N VAL A 408 -5.37 10.16 25.41
CA VAL A 408 -5.07 9.94 26.83
C VAL A 408 -5.99 10.78 27.72
N THR A 409 -6.33 12.02 27.32
CA THR A 409 -7.29 12.88 28.04
C THR A 409 -8.63 12.19 28.27
N TYR A 410 -9.09 11.35 27.33
CA TYR A 410 -10.37 10.65 27.40
C TYR A 410 -10.24 9.16 27.76
N ALA A 411 -9.14 8.75 28.41
CA ALA A 411 -8.89 7.34 28.79
C ALA A 411 -10.05 6.69 29.57
N CYS A 412 -10.78 7.46 30.38
CA CYS A 412 -11.96 6.99 31.11
C CYS A 412 -13.15 6.68 30.20
N HIS A 413 -13.45 7.51 29.20
CA HIS A 413 -14.52 7.25 28.22
C HIS A 413 -14.21 6.02 27.36
N TRP A 414 -12.93 5.80 27.02
CA TRP A 414 -12.54 4.62 26.25
C TRP A 414 -12.82 3.30 26.98
N LYS A 415 -12.91 3.28 28.31
CA LYS A 415 -13.24 2.04 29.06
C LYS A 415 -14.65 1.53 28.78
N THR A 416 -15.58 2.38 28.35
CA THR A 416 -16.98 2.01 28.09
C THR A 416 -17.28 1.82 26.60
N ILE A 417 -16.33 2.16 25.71
CA ILE A 417 -16.52 2.15 24.26
C ILE A 417 -15.52 1.19 23.62
N THR A 418 -16.03 0.20 22.89
CA THR A 418 -15.23 -0.79 22.14
C THR A 418 -15.81 -0.97 20.74
N SER A 419 -14.95 -1.30 19.77
CA SER A 419 -15.38 -1.53 18.38
C SER A 419 -14.48 -2.56 17.70
N ASN A 420 -15.12 -3.49 16.99
CA ASN A 420 -14.43 -4.43 16.11
C ASN A 420 -14.58 -4.07 14.62
N GLU A 421 -15.37 -3.04 14.29
CA GLU A 421 -15.60 -2.61 12.90
C GLU A 421 -14.83 -1.33 12.54
N THR A 422 -14.56 -0.48 13.54
CA THR A 422 -13.81 0.77 13.38
C THR A 422 -12.66 0.79 14.36
N CYS A 423 -11.46 1.03 13.88
CA CYS A 423 -10.31 1.29 14.73
C CYS A 423 -10.52 2.66 15.39
N LEU A 424 -10.93 2.65 16.66
CA LEU A 424 -11.28 3.85 17.42
C LEU A 424 -10.12 4.82 17.64
N CYS A 425 -8.87 4.35 17.48
CA CYS A 425 -7.71 5.21 17.48
C CYS A 425 -7.71 6.17 16.28
N CYS A 426 -7.87 5.67 15.04
CA CYS A 426 -7.81 6.53 13.85
C CYS A 426 -9.17 6.87 13.22
N ILE A 427 -10.27 6.24 13.65
CA ILE A 427 -11.65 6.48 13.17
C ILE A 427 -11.76 6.47 11.63
N ARG A 428 -10.93 5.67 10.94
CA ARG A 428 -10.86 5.68 9.47
C ARG A 428 -10.45 4.35 8.85
N ARG A 429 -10.26 3.31 9.66
CA ARG A 429 -9.86 1.98 9.18
C ARG A 429 -10.51 0.91 10.00
N GLN A 430 -10.70 -0.26 9.41
CA GLN A 430 -11.09 -1.46 10.12
C GLN A 430 -9.93 -1.97 11.00
N PRO A 431 -10.18 -2.34 12.26
CA PRO A 431 -9.13 -2.87 13.12
C PRO A 431 -8.82 -4.33 12.78
N ARG A 432 -7.64 -4.80 13.18
CA ARG A 432 -7.20 -6.20 13.04
C ARG A 432 -6.80 -6.81 14.37
N PHE A 433 -6.10 -6.06 15.21
CA PHE A 433 -5.49 -6.57 16.44
C PHE A 433 -6.34 -6.19 17.64
N LYS A 434 -7.06 -7.14 18.23
CA LYS A 434 -7.84 -6.93 19.46
C LYS A 434 -6.99 -7.26 20.69
N LEU A 435 -7.03 -6.39 21.69
CA LEU A 435 -6.36 -6.57 22.97
C LEU A 435 -7.34 -7.12 24.02
N ASP A 436 -6.80 -7.64 25.13
CA ASP A 436 -7.57 -8.20 26.24
C ASP A 436 -8.50 -7.19 26.92
N CYS A 437 -8.18 -5.89 26.84
CA CYS A 437 -9.06 -4.81 27.32
C CYS A 437 -10.30 -4.58 26.44
N GLY A 438 -10.45 -5.33 25.33
CA GLY A 438 -11.55 -5.25 24.38
C GLY A 438 -11.36 -4.25 23.23
N HIS A 439 -10.28 -3.46 23.25
CA HIS A 439 -9.98 -2.49 22.18
C HIS A 439 -9.24 -3.14 21.00
N SER A 440 -9.56 -2.67 19.79
CA SER A 440 -9.01 -3.22 18.56
C SER A 440 -8.32 -2.15 17.69
N PHE A 441 -7.16 -2.47 17.11
CA PHE A 441 -6.31 -1.55 16.36
C PHE A 441 -6.05 -2.01 14.92
N CYS A 442 -6.00 -1.06 13.98
CA CYS A 442 -5.58 -1.33 12.61
C CYS A 442 -4.04 -1.39 12.50
N GLU A 443 -3.53 -2.04 11.45
CA GLU A 443 -2.09 -2.15 11.18
C GLU A 443 -1.38 -0.79 11.17
N CYS A 444 -2.01 0.21 10.55
CA CYS A 444 -1.46 1.56 10.46
C CYS A 444 -1.30 2.23 11.84
N CYS A 445 -2.25 2.04 12.76
CA CYS A 445 -2.13 2.54 14.14
C CYS A 445 -1.01 1.83 14.90
N ILE A 446 -0.85 0.51 14.72
CA ILE A 446 0.26 -0.24 15.33
C ILE A 446 1.60 0.31 14.82
N ARG A 447 1.79 0.42 13.50
CA ARG A 447 3.01 1.00 12.91
C ARG A 447 3.28 2.44 13.36
N THR A 448 2.21 3.22 13.54
CA THR A 448 2.33 4.63 13.93
C THR A 448 2.70 4.79 15.40
N PHE A 449 2.06 4.05 16.32
CA PHE A 449 2.11 4.32 17.76
C PHE A 449 2.91 3.31 18.58
N ALA A 450 3.01 2.05 18.14
CA ALA A 450 3.79 1.04 18.85
C ALA A 450 5.30 1.25 18.66
N VAL A 451 6.09 0.60 19.51
CA VAL A 451 7.56 0.60 19.40
C VAL A 451 7.97 -0.57 18.51
N GLU A 452 8.70 -0.30 17.43
CA GLU A 452 9.26 -1.35 16.58
C GLU A 452 10.51 -1.95 17.25
N ASP A 453 10.63 -3.27 17.21
CA ASP A 453 11.78 -4.03 17.71
C ASP A 453 13.00 -3.76 16.82
N GLU A 454 14.10 -3.28 17.41
CA GLU A 454 15.33 -2.98 16.67
C GLU A 454 16.01 -4.23 16.08
N LEU A 455 15.77 -5.40 16.70
CA LEU A 455 16.41 -6.66 16.32
C LEU A 455 15.55 -7.48 15.35
N LYS A 456 14.22 -7.39 15.45
CA LYS A 456 13.30 -8.15 14.59
C LYS A 456 12.45 -7.21 13.71
N PRO A 457 12.75 -7.12 12.40
CA PRO A 457 12.03 -6.23 11.49
C PRO A 457 10.50 -6.45 11.53
N SER A 458 9.74 -5.35 11.49
CA SER A 458 8.28 -5.36 11.47
C SER A 458 7.61 -6.06 12.67
N ARG A 459 8.31 -6.24 13.79
CA ARG A 459 7.72 -6.63 15.07
C ARG A 459 7.49 -5.38 15.92
N PHE A 460 6.31 -5.28 16.50
CA PHE A 460 5.87 -4.13 17.26
C PHE A 460 5.46 -4.55 18.67
N GLN A 461 5.82 -3.74 19.67
CA GLN A 461 5.45 -3.93 21.05
C GLN A 461 4.55 -2.80 21.52
N LEU A 462 3.38 -3.17 22.07
CA LEU A 462 2.50 -2.28 22.81
C LEU A 462 2.62 -2.59 24.30
N SER A 463 3.14 -1.64 25.07
CA SER A 463 3.19 -1.78 26.54
C SER A 463 1.87 -1.44 27.21
N ASN A 464 1.07 -0.55 26.60
CA ASN A 464 -0.24 -0.11 27.11
C ASN A 464 -1.24 -0.06 25.94
N CYS A 465 -2.53 -0.25 26.23
CA CYS A 465 -3.58 0.01 25.25
C CYS A 465 -3.56 1.49 24.86
N LEU A 466 -3.56 1.80 23.55
CA LEU A 466 -3.48 3.17 23.07
C LEU A 466 -4.68 4.03 23.48
N LEU A 467 -5.84 3.43 23.77
CA LEU A 467 -7.08 4.13 24.10
C LEU A 467 -7.31 4.24 25.61
N CYS A 468 -7.45 3.11 26.30
CA CYS A 468 -7.79 3.10 27.73
C CYS A 468 -6.57 3.03 28.67
N GLY A 469 -5.36 2.83 28.13
CA GLY A 469 -4.13 2.67 28.91
C GLY A 469 -3.98 1.32 29.63
N ILE A 470 -5.01 0.47 29.66
CA ILE A 470 -5.00 -0.80 30.40
C ILE A 470 -4.48 -1.91 29.50
N LEU A 471 -3.31 -2.47 29.83
CA LEU A 471 -2.82 -3.71 29.26
C LEU A 471 -1.91 -4.40 30.28
N PRO A 472 -2.33 -5.53 30.88
CA PRO A 472 -1.57 -6.17 31.96
C PRO A 472 -0.26 -6.82 31.47
N VAL A 473 -0.24 -7.29 30.21
CA VAL A 473 0.93 -7.91 29.59
C VAL A 473 1.21 -7.21 28.25
N PRO A 474 2.45 -6.78 27.97
CA PRO A 474 2.78 -6.16 26.69
C PRO A 474 2.39 -7.05 25.51
N ALA A 475 1.63 -6.50 24.58
CA ALA A 475 1.22 -7.22 23.38
C ALA A 475 2.33 -7.13 22.33
N LEU A 476 2.79 -8.29 21.88
CA LEU A 476 3.72 -8.42 20.76
C LEU A 476 2.92 -8.69 19.49
N ILE A 477 3.18 -7.91 18.45
CA ILE A 477 2.46 -7.95 17.18
C ILE A 477 3.49 -8.01 16.06
N GLN A 478 3.50 -9.09 15.31
CA GLN A 478 4.31 -9.19 14.10
C GLN A 478 3.47 -8.79 12.90
N ILE A 479 3.97 -7.85 12.12
CA ILE A 479 3.37 -7.45 10.85
C ILE A 479 4.26 -7.95 9.72
N ARG A 480 3.66 -8.40 8.62
CA ARG A 480 4.40 -8.80 7.42
C ARG A 480 5.17 -7.59 6.85
N PRO A 481 6.46 -7.73 6.50
CA PRO A 481 7.19 -6.70 5.77
C PRO A 481 6.54 -6.41 4.41
N GLU A 482 6.50 -5.14 4.00
CA GLU A 482 5.71 -4.69 2.85
C GLU A 482 6.13 -5.36 1.53
N THR A 483 7.45 -5.53 1.34
CA THR A 483 8.05 -6.14 0.12
C THR A 483 8.18 -7.66 0.20
N ALA A 484 7.82 -8.30 1.31
CA ALA A 484 7.86 -9.76 1.39
C ALA A 484 6.59 -10.36 0.74
N GLY A 485 6.70 -11.47 0.02
CA GLY A 485 5.55 -12.19 -0.52
C GLY A 485 4.70 -12.83 0.57
N LEU A 486 3.44 -13.14 0.25
CA LEU A 486 2.55 -13.86 1.16
C LEU A 486 2.76 -15.37 1.01
N ARG A 487 2.92 -16.08 2.13
CA ARG A 487 3.09 -17.54 2.17
C ARG A 487 1.80 -18.17 2.72
N VAL A 488 1.14 -18.99 1.91
CA VAL A 488 -0.18 -19.56 2.22
C VAL A 488 -0.07 -21.05 2.54
N LEU A 489 -0.72 -21.47 3.63
CA LEU A 489 -0.99 -22.87 3.95
C LEU A 489 -2.49 -23.15 3.89
N SER A 490 -2.88 -24.20 3.19
CA SER A 490 -4.25 -24.69 3.11
C SER A 490 -4.31 -26.12 3.61
N ILE A 491 -5.24 -26.40 4.52
CA ILE A 491 -5.43 -27.72 5.13
C ILE A 491 -6.85 -28.19 4.85
N ASP A 492 -6.96 -29.32 4.17
CA ASP A 492 -8.26 -29.85 3.73
C ASP A 492 -9.08 -30.44 4.87
N GLY A 493 -10.39 -30.52 4.65
CA GLY A 493 -11.32 -31.26 5.50
C GLY A 493 -11.23 -32.77 5.28
N GLY A 494 -11.46 -33.56 6.33
CA GLY A 494 -11.41 -35.02 6.22
C GLY A 494 -11.71 -35.83 7.47
N GLY A 495 -12.28 -35.25 8.53
CA GLY A 495 -12.58 -35.99 9.77
C GLY A 495 -11.30 -36.50 10.44
N THR A 496 -11.26 -37.75 10.90
CA THR A 496 -10.08 -38.40 11.50
C THR A 496 -8.88 -38.45 10.54
N ARG A 497 -9.11 -38.36 9.23
CA ARG A 497 -8.05 -38.23 8.21
C ARG A 497 -7.24 -36.95 8.33
N GLY A 498 -7.66 -35.99 9.16
CA GLY A 498 -6.83 -34.84 9.58
C GLY A 498 -5.48 -35.23 10.20
N ARG A 499 -5.30 -36.50 10.60
CA ARG A 499 -3.99 -37.04 11.01
C ARG A 499 -2.96 -37.05 9.87
N VAL A 500 -3.39 -37.13 8.60
CA VAL A 500 -2.55 -37.09 7.39
C VAL A 500 -1.83 -35.74 7.23
N PRO A 501 -2.53 -34.59 7.13
CA PRO A 501 -1.86 -33.29 7.00
C PRO A 501 -1.01 -32.93 8.22
N LEU A 502 -1.35 -33.39 9.43
CA LEU A 502 -0.48 -33.26 10.61
C LEU A 502 0.83 -34.03 10.45
N GLU A 503 0.79 -35.21 9.85
CA GLU A 503 2.01 -35.96 9.54
C GLU A 503 2.86 -35.25 8.49
N PHE A 504 2.22 -34.72 7.44
CA PHE A 504 2.93 -33.94 6.43
C PHE A 504 3.65 -32.73 7.03
N LEU A 505 2.98 -32.00 7.94
CA LEU A 505 3.59 -30.88 8.67
C LEU A 505 4.78 -31.32 9.53
N ARG A 506 4.71 -32.51 10.15
CA ARG A 506 5.81 -33.07 10.95
C ARG A 506 7.03 -33.38 10.09
N VAL A 507 6.83 -34.08 8.97
CA VAL A 507 7.89 -34.39 7.99
C VAL A 507 8.49 -33.11 7.41
N LEU A 508 7.66 -32.13 7.07
CA LEU A 508 8.13 -30.83 6.58
C LEU A 508 9.01 -30.12 7.61
N GLN A 509 8.61 -30.07 8.88
CA GLN A 509 9.40 -29.44 9.95
C GLN A 509 10.77 -30.10 10.09
N GLN A 510 10.81 -31.44 10.08
CA GLN A 510 12.04 -32.22 10.16
C GLN A 510 12.95 -31.97 8.95
N ARG A 511 12.39 -31.90 7.74
CA ARG A 511 13.16 -31.69 6.51
C ARG A 511 13.67 -30.26 6.35
N VAL A 512 12.93 -29.25 6.83
CA VAL A 512 13.41 -27.86 6.92
C VAL A 512 14.59 -27.77 7.90
N GLY A 513 14.55 -28.53 8.99
CA GLY A 513 15.68 -28.72 9.90
C GLY A 513 16.06 -27.46 10.67
N LEU A 514 15.08 -26.58 10.94
CA LEU A 514 15.22 -25.41 11.78
C LEU A 514 14.40 -25.61 13.06
N SER A 515 14.84 -25.05 14.18
CA SER A 515 14.08 -24.98 15.45
C SER A 515 12.83 -24.09 15.36
N LEU A 516 12.47 -23.63 14.16
CA LEU A 516 11.30 -22.81 13.86
C LEU A 516 10.05 -23.70 13.75
N PRO A 517 8.99 -23.44 14.53
CA PRO A 517 7.73 -24.15 14.36
C PRO A 517 7.20 -24.03 12.93
N VAL A 518 6.76 -25.15 12.34
CA VAL A 518 6.44 -25.21 10.90
C VAL A 518 5.41 -24.16 10.45
N HIS A 519 4.45 -23.82 11.31
CA HIS A 519 3.39 -22.87 10.99
C HIS A 519 3.90 -21.42 10.86
N GLU A 520 5.05 -21.08 11.45
CA GLU A 520 5.67 -19.74 11.32
C GLU A 520 6.29 -19.50 9.92
N ASN A 521 6.38 -20.54 9.09
CA ASN A 521 6.75 -20.41 7.68
C ASN A 521 5.61 -19.86 6.81
N PHE A 522 4.41 -19.66 7.37
CA PHE A 522 3.23 -19.21 6.63
C PHE A 522 2.65 -17.94 7.25
N ASP A 523 2.14 -17.05 6.40
CA ASP A 523 1.52 -15.78 6.80
C ASP A 523 -0.01 -15.88 6.78
N LEU A 524 -0.58 -16.80 5.99
CA LEU A 524 -2.02 -17.05 5.88
C LEU A 524 -2.29 -18.55 5.94
N VAL A 525 -3.09 -18.99 6.90
CA VAL A 525 -3.42 -20.40 7.14
C VAL A 525 -4.93 -20.59 7.08
N TYR A 526 -5.38 -21.39 6.13
CA TYR A 526 -6.78 -21.72 5.95
C TYR A 526 -7.01 -23.21 6.20
N GLY A 527 -8.09 -23.52 6.91
CA GLY A 527 -8.43 -24.89 7.23
C GLY A 527 -9.93 -25.11 7.16
N THR A 528 -10.35 -26.21 6.53
CA THR A 528 -11.76 -26.61 6.48
C THR A 528 -11.99 -27.83 7.38
N SER A 529 -13.10 -27.85 8.13
CA SER A 529 -13.46 -28.99 9.00
C SER A 529 -12.33 -29.39 9.97
N SER A 530 -11.85 -30.64 9.93
CA SER A 530 -10.65 -31.08 10.68
C SER A 530 -9.41 -30.21 10.44
N GLY A 531 -9.23 -29.69 9.21
CA GLY A 531 -8.16 -28.74 8.89
C GLY A 531 -8.30 -27.42 9.64
N ALA A 532 -9.52 -26.97 9.94
CA ALA A 532 -9.77 -25.77 10.74
C ALA A 532 -9.32 -25.96 12.20
N ILE A 533 -9.59 -27.14 12.77
CA ILE A 533 -9.15 -27.52 14.12
C ILE A 533 -7.61 -27.51 14.19
N ILE A 534 -6.95 -28.07 13.17
CA ILE A 534 -5.48 -28.07 13.06
C ILE A 534 -4.93 -26.65 12.94
N ALA A 535 -5.53 -25.82 12.08
CA ALA A 535 -5.11 -24.42 11.89
C ALA A 535 -5.21 -23.61 13.19
N CYS A 536 -6.31 -23.74 13.95
CA CYS A 536 -6.47 -23.10 15.25
C CYS A 536 -5.47 -23.61 16.29
N ALA A 537 -5.23 -24.92 16.35
CA ALA A 537 -4.28 -25.51 17.30
C ALA A 537 -2.85 -25.01 17.04
N LEU A 538 -2.43 -24.97 15.78
CA LEU A 538 -1.11 -24.48 15.38
C LEU A 538 -0.98 -22.97 15.62
N CYS A 539 -1.91 -22.18 15.09
CA CYS A 539 -1.70 -20.73 14.95
C CYS A 539 -2.28 -19.93 16.13
N ILE A 540 -3.53 -20.19 16.53
CA ILE A 540 -4.17 -19.42 17.61
C ILE A 540 -3.59 -19.83 18.97
N ASN A 541 -3.43 -21.14 19.20
CA ASN A 541 -2.88 -21.68 20.43
C ASN A 541 -1.34 -21.75 20.43
N GLY A 542 -0.68 -21.59 19.27
CA GLY A 542 0.78 -21.63 19.16
C GLY A 542 1.38 -23.00 19.46
N TRP A 543 0.65 -24.11 19.24
CA TRP A 543 1.15 -25.43 19.58
C TRP A 543 2.10 -25.98 18.51
N HIS A 544 3.15 -26.66 18.96
CA HIS A 544 4.00 -27.47 18.08
C HIS A 544 3.22 -28.66 17.49
N VAL A 545 3.66 -29.14 16.33
CA VAL A 545 2.97 -30.19 15.55
C VAL A 545 2.70 -31.45 16.38
N ASP A 546 3.67 -31.91 17.18
CA ASP A 546 3.50 -33.14 17.98
C ASP A 546 2.41 -32.99 19.06
N LYS A 547 2.31 -31.80 19.67
CA LYS A 547 1.22 -31.49 20.59
C LYS A 547 -0.12 -31.44 19.87
N CYS A 548 -0.17 -30.88 18.66
CA CYS A 548 -1.37 -30.89 17.82
C CYS A 548 -1.80 -32.32 17.48
N ILE A 549 -0.86 -33.22 17.14
CA ILE A 549 -1.13 -34.64 16.88
C ILE A 549 -1.77 -35.28 18.11
N ALA A 550 -1.14 -35.18 19.29
CA ALA A 550 -1.66 -35.80 20.51
C ALA A 550 -3.05 -35.26 20.88
N ALA A 551 -3.25 -33.94 20.78
CA ALA A 551 -4.53 -33.31 21.06
C ALA A 551 -5.61 -33.71 20.06
N PHE A 552 -5.28 -33.77 18.77
CA PHE A 552 -6.20 -34.17 17.70
C PHE A 552 -6.65 -35.62 17.85
N GLU A 553 -5.73 -36.55 18.11
CA GLU A 553 -6.08 -37.96 18.33
C GLU A 553 -6.97 -38.15 19.56
N ARG A 554 -6.71 -37.39 20.64
CA ARG A 554 -7.58 -37.36 21.83
C ARG A 554 -8.96 -36.80 21.51
N LEU A 555 -9.03 -35.70 20.77
CA LEU A 555 -10.28 -35.08 20.35
C LEU A 555 -11.10 -36.03 19.47
N ALA A 556 -10.47 -36.67 18.48
CA ALA A 556 -11.11 -37.66 17.61
C ALA A 556 -11.69 -38.84 18.41
N ARG A 557 -10.92 -39.38 19.36
CA ARG A 557 -11.37 -40.46 20.27
C ARG A 557 -12.57 -40.07 21.13
N LEU A 558 -12.71 -38.81 21.49
CA LEU A 558 -13.84 -38.31 22.30
C LEU A 558 -15.06 -37.95 21.43
N ALA A 559 -14.82 -37.32 20.29
CA ALA A 559 -15.86 -36.85 19.37
C ALA A 559 -16.60 -37.99 18.65
N PHE A 560 -15.92 -39.09 18.33
CA PHE A 560 -16.49 -40.21 17.57
C PHE A 560 -16.88 -41.43 18.42
N LYS A 561 -17.10 -41.26 19.74
CA LYS A 561 -17.68 -42.33 20.57
C LYS A 561 -19.12 -42.63 20.13
N SER A 562 -19.42 -43.89 19.79
CA SER A 562 -20.80 -44.31 19.48
C SER A 562 -21.69 -44.16 20.72
N ARG A 563 -22.95 -43.76 20.50
CA ARG A 563 -23.98 -43.57 21.54
C ARG A 563 -24.39 -44.86 22.24
N PHE A 564 -24.05 -46.04 21.70
CA PHE A 564 -24.56 -47.32 22.20
C PHE A 564 -23.45 -48.39 22.27
N SER A 565 -23.19 -48.91 23.47
CA SER A 565 -22.41 -50.14 23.72
C SER A 565 -23.36 -51.31 23.99
N PHE A 566 -24.20 -51.68 23.03
CA PHE A 566 -25.00 -52.91 23.15
C PHE A 566 -24.35 -54.05 22.33
N GLN A 567 -24.02 -55.15 23.01
CA GLN A 567 -23.39 -56.36 22.45
C GLN A 567 -24.38 -57.24 21.66
N ILE A 568 -25.27 -56.68 20.84
CA ILE A 568 -26.21 -57.46 20.00
C ILE A 568 -26.22 -56.91 18.55
N PRO A 569 -25.57 -57.59 17.58
CA PRO A 569 -25.17 -57.02 16.28
C PRO A 569 -26.30 -56.57 15.34
N PHE A 570 -27.56 -56.92 15.60
CA PHE A 570 -28.70 -56.58 14.75
C PHE A 570 -29.58 -55.46 15.32
N ILE A 571 -29.73 -55.40 16.65
CA ILE A 571 -30.55 -54.39 17.34
C ILE A 571 -29.81 -53.05 17.38
N THR A 572 -28.49 -53.06 17.58
CA THR A 572 -27.67 -51.84 17.61
C THR A 572 -27.72 -51.09 16.29
N LYS A 573 -27.71 -51.79 15.15
CA LYS A 573 -27.81 -51.17 13.81
C LYS A 573 -29.18 -50.58 13.51
N LEU A 574 -30.26 -51.24 13.94
CA LEU A 574 -31.63 -50.75 13.74
C LEU A 574 -31.93 -49.55 14.66
N CYS A 575 -31.47 -49.59 15.91
CA CYS A 575 -31.56 -48.47 16.84
C CYS A 575 -30.69 -47.28 16.42
N GLU A 576 -29.47 -47.51 15.91
CA GLU A 576 -28.63 -46.44 15.32
C GLU A 576 -29.31 -45.80 14.10
N LEU A 577 -29.96 -46.58 13.23
CA LEU A 577 -30.69 -46.09 12.08
C LEU A 577 -31.91 -45.23 12.52
N LEU A 578 -32.74 -45.76 13.42
CA LEU A 578 -33.92 -45.05 13.94
C LEU A 578 -33.55 -43.79 14.73
N CYS A 579 -32.49 -43.84 15.55
CA CYS A 579 -31.98 -42.67 16.26
C CYS A 579 -31.32 -41.65 15.32
N SER A 580 -30.67 -42.07 14.23
CA SER A 580 -30.12 -41.14 13.23
C SER A 580 -31.22 -40.41 12.45
N MET A 581 -32.36 -41.08 12.22
CA MET A 581 -33.55 -40.50 11.60
C MET A 581 -34.32 -39.57 12.54
N LEU A 582 -34.31 -39.82 13.86
CA LEU A 582 -35.01 -38.99 14.86
C LEU A 582 -34.14 -37.85 15.42
N ALA A 583 -32.81 -38.03 15.50
CA ALA A 583 -31.87 -37.04 16.01
C ALA A 583 -31.10 -36.29 14.90
N ASP A 584 -31.39 -36.57 13.63
CA ASP A 584 -30.85 -35.90 12.44
C ASP A 584 -29.29 -35.93 12.35
N SER A 585 -28.62 -36.86 13.06
CA SER A 585 -27.15 -36.98 13.10
C SER A 585 -26.66 -38.31 13.69
N ARG A 586 -25.51 -38.81 13.21
CA ARG A 586 -24.85 -40.07 13.65
C ARG A 586 -24.13 -39.93 15.00
N TYR A 587 -23.69 -38.72 15.36
CA TYR A 587 -22.97 -38.42 16.60
C TYR A 587 -23.60 -37.26 17.37
N PRO A 588 -23.55 -37.26 18.73
CA PRO A 588 -24.01 -36.13 19.51
C PRO A 588 -23.13 -34.89 19.31
N ALA A 589 -23.75 -33.78 18.88
CA ALA A 589 -23.07 -32.48 18.76
C ALA A 589 -22.46 -32.01 20.09
N THR A 590 -23.07 -32.38 21.22
CA THR A 590 -22.59 -32.07 22.58
C THR A 590 -21.22 -32.71 22.88
N ALA A 591 -20.96 -33.94 22.44
CA ALA A 591 -19.69 -34.61 22.68
C ALA A 591 -18.53 -33.97 21.90
N LEU A 592 -18.77 -33.56 20.64
CA LEU A 592 -17.79 -32.81 19.85
C LEU A 592 -17.55 -31.42 20.45
N GLU A 593 -18.60 -30.74 20.91
CA GLU A 593 -18.51 -29.45 21.57
C GLU A 593 -17.73 -29.51 22.89
N GLU A 594 -18.02 -30.48 23.75
CA GLU A 594 -17.27 -30.73 24.99
C GLU A 594 -15.80 -31.07 24.70
N ALA A 595 -15.53 -31.88 23.67
CA ALA A 595 -14.16 -32.21 23.27
C ALA A 595 -13.40 -30.98 22.74
N LEU A 596 -14.06 -30.10 21.98
CA LEU A 596 -13.50 -28.83 21.52
C LEU A 596 -13.27 -27.87 22.68
N GLN A 597 -14.24 -27.70 23.59
CA GLN A 597 -14.11 -26.86 24.79
C GLN A 597 -13.00 -27.36 25.73
N THR A 598 -12.85 -28.68 25.88
CA THR A 598 -11.77 -29.28 26.67
C THR A 598 -10.40 -29.04 26.02
N THR A 599 -10.34 -28.95 24.69
CA THR A 599 -9.07 -28.79 23.95
C THR A 599 -8.67 -27.32 23.81
N PHE A 600 -9.62 -26.43 23.53
CA PHE A 600 -9.37 -25.02 23.21
C PHE A 600 -9.79 -24.05 24.34
N GLY A 601 -10.47 -24.53 25.37
CA GLY A 601 -11.13 -23.70 26.37
C GLY A 601 -12.52 -23.24 25.92
N SER A 602 -13.30 -22.71 26.87
CA SER A 602 -14.69 -22.26 26.65
C SER A 602 -14.85 -20.74 26.54
N VAL A 603 -13.80 -19.97 26.86
CA VAL A 603 -13.89 -18.50 27.04
C VAL A 603 -13.23 -17.72 25.90
N ARG A 604 -12.22 -18.29 25.23
CA ARG A 604 -11.36 -17.55 24.29
C ARG A 604 -11.94 -17.49 22.88
N GLY A 605 -12.01 -16.28 22.31
CA GLY A 605 -12.42 -16.04 20.94
C GLY A 605 -11.25 -16.07 19.93
N MET A 606 -11.52 -16.38 18.66
CA MET A 606 -10.49 -16.36 17.60
C MET A 606 -9.90 -14.96 17.33
N THR A 607 -10.64 -13.91 17.65
CA THR A 607 -10.23 -12.52 17.38
C THR A 607 -9.47 -11.89 18.52
N GLU A 608 -9.33 -12.58 19.66
CA GLU A 608 -8.54 -12.10 20.81
C GLU A 608 -7.04 -12.26 20.53
N HIS A 609 -6.22 -11.44 21.20
CA HIS A 609 -4.76 -11.49 21.07
C HIS A 609 -4.26 -12.92 21.30
N SER A 610 -3.48 -13.42 20.35
CA SER A 610 -3.08 -14.83 20.28
C SER A 610 -1.66 -15.01 19.77
N ALA A 611 -1.16 -16.25 19.81
CA ALA A 611 0.13 -16.58 19.22
C ALA A 611 0.17 -16.22 17.73
N ALA A 612 -0.97 -16.26 17.04
CA ALA A 612 -1.06 -15.84 15.65
C ALA A 612 -0.70 -14.37 15.46
N ASP A 613 -1.09 -13.48 16.38
CA ASP A 613 -0.72 -12.05 16.32
C ASP A 613 0.77 -11.83 16.57
N GLU A 614 1.35 -12.56 17.52
CA GLU A 614 2.78 -12.50 17.85
C GLU A 614 3.66 -13.00 16.71
N LYS A 615 3.14 -13.90 15.87
CA LYS A 615 3.82 -14.48 14.71
C LYS A 615 3.39 -13.86 13.38
N GLY A 616 2.34 -13.04 13.37
CA GLY A 616 1.84 -12.34 12.20
C GLY A 616 0.98 -13.20 11.26
N ILE A 617 0.42 -14.29 11.78
CA ILE A 617 -0.33 -15.31 11.05
C ILE A 617 -1.81 -14.93 11.00
N LEU A 618 -2.38 -14.98 9.80
CA LEU A 618 -3.80 -14.83 9.55
C LEU A 618 -4.45 -16.21 9.42
N VAL A 619 -5.53 -16.45 10.15
CA VAL A 619 -6.25 -17.72 10.16
C VAL A 619 -7.65 -17.51 9.60
N GLY A 620 -8.07 -18.35 8.66
CA GLY A 620 -9.41 -18.33 8.08
C GLY A 620 -10.05 -19.71 8.03
N ILE A 621 -11.33 -19.77 8.38
CA ILE A 621 -12.14 -20.99 8.42
C ILE A 621 -13.39 -20.77 7.57
N PRO A 622 -13.53 -21.42 6.41
CA PRO A 622 -14.77 -21.37 5.65
C PRO A 622 -15.88 -22.10 6.39
N VAL A 623 -17.04 -21.46 6.47
CA VAL A 623 -18.29 -22.02 6.98
C VAL A 623 -19.42 -21.64 6.04
N THR A 624 -20.45 -22.47 5.92
CA THR A 624 -21.58 -22.20 5.02
C THR A 624 -22.84 -21.94 5.86
N THR A 625 -23.77 -21.11 5.40
CA THR A 625 -25.10 -20.97 6.06
C THR A 625 -26.07 -22.01 5.55
N ILE A 626 -27.19 -22.29 6.21
CA ILE A 626 -28.18 -23.26 5.68
C ILE A 626 -29.20 -22.67 4.71
N ARG A 627 -29.71 -21.48 5.01
CA ARG A 627 -30.90 -20.95 4.33
C ARG A 627 -30.60 -20.41 2.94
N ASP A 628 -29.53 -19.62 2.83
CA ASP A 628 -29.10 -18.96 1.58
C ASP A 628 -27.69 -19.34 1.17
N VAL A 629 -27.02 -20.07 2.08
CA VAL A 629 -25.86 -20.85 1.74
C VAL A 629 -24.64 -20.01 1.30
N ARG A 630 -24.66 -18.79 1.77
CA ARG A 630 -23.52 -17.93 1.65
C ARG A 630 -22.36 -18.58 2.40
N THR A 631 -21.22 -18.68 1.74
CA THR A 631 -19.95 -18.98 2.37
C THR A 631 -19.54 -17.76 3.20
N PHE A 632 -19.27 -17.99 4.47
CA PHE A 632 -18.65 -17.06 5.40
C PHE A 632 -17.25 -17.55 5.75
N VAL A 633 -16.39 -16.62 6.17
CA VAL A 633 -15.07 -16.95 6.71
C VAL A 633 -15.04 -16.47 8.14
N PHE A 634 -14.84 -17.39 9.08
CA PHE A 634 -14.47 -17.05 10.45
C PHE A 634 -12.96 -16.87 10.48
N SER A 635 -12.50 -15.73 10.97
CA SER A 635 -11.09 -15.35 10.92
C SER A 635 -10.65 -14.63 12.19
N ASN A 636 -9.34 -14.67 12.48
CA ASN A 636 -8.73 -13.85 13.53
C ASN A 636 -8.48 -12.40 13.08
N TYR A 637 -8.93 -12.05 11.87
CA TYR A 637 -8.83 -10.73 11.28
C TYR A 637 -10.18 -10.31 10.69
N ASN A 638 -10.36 -9.01 10.48
CA ASN A 638 -11.55 -8.49 9.83
C ASN A 638 -11.37 -8.42 8.30
N GLY A 639 -12.42 -8.78 7.56
CA GLY A 639 -12.43 -8.71 6.11
C GLY A 639 -12.47 -7.28 5.58
N ILE A 640 -11.47 -6.91 4.77
CA ILE A 640 -11.38 -5.60 4.10
C ILE A 640 -12.03 -5.69 2.71
N GLY A 641 -12.84 -4.71 2.30
CA GLY A 641 -13.41 -4.62 0.94
C GLY A 641 -14.74 -5.36 0.70
N SER A 642 -15.25 -5.31 -0.54
CA SER A 642 -16.55 -5.90 -0.96
C SER A 642 -16.39 -7.34 -1.49
N ARG A 643 -17.15 -8.30 -0.94
CA ARG A 643 -17.09 -9.74 -1.29
C ARG A 643 -18.36 -10.21 -2.04
N GLY A 644 -18.22 -11.05 -3.07
CA GLY A 644 -19.33 -11.75 -3.77
C GLY A 644 -19.64 -13.14 -3.18
N GLN A 645 -20.89 -13.62 -3.27
CA GLN A 645 -21.47 -14.77 -2.50
C GLN A 645 -21.70 -16.08 -3.30
N SER A 646 -21.67 -17.28 -2.67
CA SER A 646 -22.35 -18.55 -3.14
C SER A 646 -22.31 -19.81 -2.20
N GLY A 647 -23.36 -20.70 -2.28
CA GLY A 647 -23.44 -22.22 -2.50
C GLY A 647 -23.46 -23.34 -1.38
N TYR A 648 -24.35 -24.40 -1.42
CA TYR A 648 -25.28 -24.96 -0.33
C TYR A 648 -24.97 -26.30 0.49
N TYR A 649 -25.53 -26.45 1.74
CA TYR A 649 -26.07 -27.66 2.55
C TYR A 649 -25.36 -28.68 3.54
N PHE A 650 -25.73 -28.65 4.86
CA PHE A 650 -25.63 -29.61 6.01
C PHE A 650 -26.16 -28.93 7.31
N LYS A 651 -26.43 -29.70 8.40
CA LYS A 651 -27.16 -29.28 9.63
C LYS A 651 -26.39 -28.28 10.52
N PRO A 652 -27.06 -27.30 11.17
CA PRO A 652 -26.35 -26.11 11.62
C PRO A 652 -26.19 -25.92 13.12
N LYS A 653 -25.15 -25.18 13.50
CA LYS A 653 -25.04 -24.53 14.81
C LYS A 653 -25.70 -23.16 14.73
N LYS A 654 -26.69 -22.89 15.58
CA LYS A 654 -27.27 -21.55 15.73
C LYS A 654 -26.32 -20.70 16.56
N ILE A 655 -25.84 -19.61 15.98
CA ILE A 655 -25.19 -18.52 16.71
C ILE A 655 -26.22 -17.41 16.79
N ASP A 656 -26.60 -17.01 18.01
CA ASP A 656 -27.60 -15.97 18.21
C ASP A 656 -27.19 -14.67 17.51
N GLY A 657 -28.12 -14.11 16.73
CA GLY A 657 -27.88 -12.92 15.90
C GLY A 657 -27.18 -13.14 14.54
N LEU A 658 -26.48 -14.27 14.33
CA LEU A 658 -25.72 -14.55 13.09
C LEU A 658 -26.32 -15.65 12.21
N GLY A 659 -27.22 -16.46 12.75
CA GLY A 659 -27.94 -17.50 12.02
C GLY A 659 -27.36 -18.89 12.26
N VAL A 660 -27.58 -19.79 11.30
CA VAL A 660 -27.33 -21.23 11.45
C VAL A 660 -26.27 -21.66 10.44
N PHE A 661 -25.10 -22.09 10.94
CA PHE A 661 -23.87 -22.38 10.18
C PHE A 661 -23.50 -23.86 10.18
N GLN A 662 -22.83 -24.29 9.12
CA GLN A 662 -22.50 -25.68 8.80
C GLN A 662 -21.10 -25.79 8.17
N ASP A 663 -20.58 -27.01 8.03
CA ASP A 663 -19.20 -27.28 7.58
C ASP A 663 -18.90 -26.72 6.18
N GLY A 664 -17.80 -25.98 6.04
CA GLY A 664 -17.33 -25.43 4.76
C GLY A 664 -16.87 -26.49 3.75
N GLY A 665 -16.67 -27.75 4.18
CA GLY A 665 -16.23 -28.88 3.33
C GLY A 665 -17.16 -29.19 2.15
N LEU A 666 -18.37 -28.63 2.18
CA LEU A 666 -19.35 -28.71 1.10
C LEU A 666 -19.02 -27.88 -0.13
N MET A 667 -18.39 -26.72 0.09
CA MET A 667 -18.09 -25.75 -0.96
C MET A 667 -16.59 -25.64 -1.20
N TYR A 668 -15.82 -25.67 -0.12
CA TYR A 668 -14.38 -25.46 -0.10
C TYR A 668 -13.71 -26.54 0.75
N ASN A 669 -13.85 -27.83 0.38
CA ASN A 669 -13.11 -28.89 1.08
C ASN A 669 -11.59 -28.68 1.02
N ASN A 670 -11.12 -28.12 -0.09
CA ASN A 670 -9.81 -27.50 -0.21
C ASN A 670 -9.96 -25.96 -0.20
N PRO A 671 -9.56 -25.27 0.88
CA PRO A 671 -9.75 -23.82 1.00
C PRO A 671 -8.68 -22.97 0.29
N ALA A 672 -7.74 -23.57 -0.44
CA ALA A 672 -6.62 -22.85 -1.05
C ALA A 672 -7.07 -21.70 -1.98
N SER A 673 -8.09 -21.94 -2.80
CA SER A 673 -8.63 -20.93 -3.72
C SER A 673 -9.23 -19.74 -2.98
N LEU A 674 -9.88 -19.99 -1.84
CA LEU A 674 -10.45 -18.96 -0.99
C LEU A 674 -9.36 -18.17 -0.27
N ALA A 675 -8.34 -18.85 0.27
CA ALA A 675 -7.18 -18.21 0.90
C ALA A 675 -6.45 -17.26 -0.06
N ILE A 676 -6.25 -17.69 -1.31
CA ILE A 676 -5.62 -16.86 -2.34
C ILE A 676 -6.47 -15.64 -2.71
N ARG A 677 -7.80 -15.81 -2.82
CA ARG A 677 -8.70 -14.66 -3.08
C ARG A 677 -8.65 -13.66 -1.93
N GLU A 678 -8.67 -14.15 -0.70
CA GLU A 678 -8.58 -13.35 0.51
C GLU A 678 -7.23 -12.62 0.61
N ALA A 679 -6.13 -13.28 0.25
CA ALA A 679 -4.81 -12.67 0.12
C ALA A 679 -4.81 -11.48 -0.85
N ALA A 680 -5.42 -11.64 -2.02
CA ALA A 680 -5.47 -10.60 -3.05
C ALA A 680 -6.26 -9.36 -2.58
N VAL A 681 -7.33 -9.58 -1.83
CA VAL A 681 -8.18 -8.51 -1.27
C VAL A 681 -7.46 -7.78 -0.14
N MET A 682 -6.78 -8.49 0.75
CA MET A 682 -6.05 -7.90 1.88
C MET A 682 -4.78 -7.16 1.45
N TYR A 683 -4.11 -7.64 0.40
CA TYR A 683 -2.82 -7.13 -0.05
C TYR A 683 -2.84 -6.78 -1.54
N PRO A 684 -3.59 -5.74 -1.96
CA PRO A 684 -3.75 -5.40 -3.38
C PRO A 684 -2.42 -4.98 -4.04
N THR A 685 -1.43 -4.54 -3.25
CA THR A 685 -0.08 -4.22 -3.75
C THR A 685 0.73 -5.47 -4.09
N VAL A 686 0.50 -6.60 -3.44
CA VAL A 686 1.15 -7.89 -3.74
C VAL A 686 0.06 -8.98 -3.71
N PRO A 687 -0.84 -8.97 -4.71
CA PRO A 687 -2.10 -9.70 -4.59
C PRO A 687 -1.93 -11.22 -4.75
N ARG A 688 -0.80 -11.66 -5.33
CA ARG A 688 -0.49 -13.08 -5.50
C ARG A 688 0.47 -13.55 -4.39
N PRO A 689 0.16 -14.66 -3.72
CA PRO A 689 1.10 -15.32 -2.82
C PRO A 689 2.39 -15.73 -3.53
N SER A 690 3.52 -15.67 -2.83
CA SER A 690 4.80 -16.18 -3.33
C SER A 690 4.90 -17.70 -3.18
N LEU A 691 4.25 -18.26 -2.17
CA LEU A 691 4.23 -19.69 -1.86
C LEU A 691 2.81 -20.11 -1.48
N VAL A 692 2.32 -21.21 -2.05
CA VAL A 692 1.08 -21.86 -1.63
C VAL A 692 1.35 -23.34 -1.37
N VAL A 693 1.07 -23.80 -0.16
CA VAL A 693 1.14 -25.22 0.24
C VAL A 693 -0.26 -25.69 0.59
N SER A 694 -0.73 -26.75 -0.07
CA SER A 694 -2.02 -27.37 0.17
C SER A 694 -1.81 -28.81 0.63
N LEU A 695 -2.40 -29.17 1.77
CA LEU A 695 -2.28 -30.49 2.39
C LEU A 695 -3.62 -31.21 2.37
N GLY A 696 -3.67 -32.31 1.63
CA GLY A 696 -4.84 -33.16 1.51
C GLY A 696 -5.02 -34.14 2.67
N THR A 697 -6.19 -34.76 2.70
CA THR A 697 -6.58 -35.78 3.68
C THR A 697 -6.71 -37.17 3.06
N GLY A 698 -6.23 -37.35 1.82
CA GLY A 698 -6.20 -38.58 1.05
C GLY A 698 -7.44 -38.80 0.18
N SER A 699 -7.24 -39.36 -1.02
CA SER A 699 -8.29 -39.70 -1.98
C SER A 699 -8.19 -41.15 -2.49
N ALA A 700 -9.32 -41.72 -2.93
CA ALA A 700 -9.33 -43.07 -3.52
C ALA A 700 -8.84 -43.09 -4.97
N GLN A 701 -8.14 -44.17 -5.34
CA GLN A 701 -7.64 -44.38 -6.70
C GLN A 701 -8.80 -44.55 -7.71
N SER A 702 -8.81 -43.76 -8.78
CA SER A 702 -9.80 -43.84 -9.86
C SER A 702 -9.51 -45.02 -10.79
N ARG A 703 -10.17 -46.17 -10.57
CA ARG A 703 -10.18 -47.26 -11.56
C ARG A 703 -11.17 -46.94 -12.70
N PRO A 704 -10.83 -47.20 -13.99
CA PRO A 704 -11.83 -47.27 -15.04
C PRO A 704 -12.75 -48.46 -14.76
N ASP A 705 -14.05 -48.22 -14.75
CA ASP A 705 -15.08 -49.21 -14.43
C ASP A 705 -14.91 -50.50 -15.25
N ARG A 706 -14.52 -51.59 -14.58
CA ARG A 706 -14.98 -52.94 -14.94
C ARG A 706 -16.05 -53.33 -13.93
N ALA A 707 -17.30 -53.14 -14.34
CA ALA A 707 -18.47 -53.55 -13.59
C ALA A 707 -18.47 -55.08 -13.40
N THR A 708 -18.10 -55.52 -12.21
CA THR A 708 -18.63 -56.76 -11.63
C THR A 708 -19.67 -56.35 -10.62
N ILE A 709 -20.93 -56.48 -11.02
CA ILE A 709 -22.10 -56.11 -10.25
C ILE A 709 -22.30 -57.18 -9.15
N ASN A 710 -21.91 -56.85 -7.93
CA ASN A 710 -22.47 -57.48 -6.74
C ASN A 710 -23.40 -56.45 -6.07
N HIS A 711 -24.71 -56.63 -6.25
CA HIS A 711 -25.73 -55.73 -5.71
C HIS A 711 -25.78 -55.83 -4.18
N HIS A 712 -25.46 -54.73 -3.49
CA HIS A 712 -25.80 -54.52 -2.08
C HIS A 712 -26.93 -53.48 -1.97
N PHE A 713 -28.14 -53.95 -1.65
CA PHE A 713 -29.40 -53.18 -1.62
C PHE A 713 -29.34 -51.83 -0.87
N TRP A 714 -28.51 -51.73 0.17
CA TRP A 714 -28.39 -50.50 0.98
C TRP A 714 -27.38 -49.48 0.45
N ARG A 715 -26.37 -49.93 -0.32
CA ARG A 715 -25.25 -49.08 -0.78
C ARG A 715 -25.54 -48.34 -2.10
N ASP A 716 -26.58 -48.78 -2.81
CA ASP A 716 -27.05 -48.26 -4.11
C ASP A 716 -28.33 -47.42 -4.01
N SER A 717 -28.83 -47.17 -2.80
CA SER A 717 -30.02 -46.35 -2.56
C SER A 717 -29.80 -44.90 -3.05
N PHE A 718 -30.84 -44.30 -3.63
CA PHE A 718 -30.80 -42.98 -4.29
C PHE A 718 -30.12 -41.90 -3.43
N PHE A 719 -30.41 -41.86 -2.13
CA PHE A 719 -29.82 -40.91 -1.19
C PHE A 719 -28.29 -41.05 -1.05
N PHE A 720 -27.77 -42.27 -0.86
CA PHE A 720 -26.33 -42.50 -0.71
C PHE A 720 -25.57 -42.35 -2.03
N ARG A 721 -26.23 -42.61 -3.16
CA ARG A 721 -25.68 -42.45 -4.50
C ARG A 721 -25.58 -40.97 -4.90
N VAL A 722 -26.62 -40.18 -4.60
CA VAL A 722 -26.62 -38.71 -4.77
C VAL A 722 -25.61 -38.06 -3.82
N PHE A 723 -25.55 -38.50 -2.56
CA PHE A 723 -24.54 -38.03 -1.59
C PHE A 723 -23.10 -38.29 -2.05
N ARG A 724 -22.83 -39.48 -2.61
CA ARG A 724 -21.50 -39.83 -3.16
C ARG A 724 -21.16 -39.05 -4.43
N ALA A 725 -22.12 -38.90 -5.35
CA ALA A 725 -21.97 -38.10 -6.56
C ALA A 725 -21.78 -36.60 -6.25
N PHE A 726 -22.37 -36.10 -5.16
CA PHE A 726 -22.24 -34.74 -4.67
C PHE A 726 -20.91 -34.49 -3.93
N MET A 727 -20.45 -35.44 -3.10
CA MET A 727 -19.08 -35.42 -2.53
C MET A 727 -18.00 -35.51 -3.62
N GLN A 728 -18.27 -36.18 -4.75
CA GLN A 728 -17.42 -36.12 -5.94
C GLN A 728 -17.45 -34.72 -6.61
N TYR A 729 -18.54 -33.96 -6.51
CA TYR A 729 -18.67 -32.59 -7.02
C TYR A 729 -17.88 -31.56 -6.17
N GLY A 730 -17.72 -31.79 -4.86
CA GLY A 730 -16.89 -31.02 -3.93
C GLY A 730 -15.52 -31.62 -3.60
N SER A 731 -15.03 -32.57 -4.40
CA SER A 731 -13.77 -33.28 -4.14
C SER A 731 -12.58 -32.31 -4.13
N ALA A 732 -11.72 -32.44 -3.11
CA ALA A 732 -10.54 -31.60 -2.93
C ALA A 732 -9.62 -31.63 -4.17
N ASP A 733 -9.50 -32.80 -4.81
CA ASP A 733 -8.74 -32.98 -6.04
C ASP A 733 -9.34 -32.20 -7.21
N ARG A 734 -10.67 -32.19 -7.41
CA ARG A 734 -11.29 -31.37 -8.46
C ARG A 734 -11.16 -29.88 -8.19
N ALA A 735 -11.33 -29.45 -6.93
CA ALA A 735 -11.13 -28.05 -6.54
C ALA A 735 -9.68 -27.60 -6.78
N TRP A 736 -8.71 -28.48 -6.54
CA TRP A 736 -7.31 -28.26 -6.84
C TRP A 736 -7.03 -28.19 -8.34
N GLN A 737 -7.58 -29.12 -9.13
CA GLN A 737 -7.45 -29.10 -10.60
C GLN A 737 -8.10 -27.86 -11.22
N GLN A 738 -9.24 -27.39 -10.70
CA GLN A 738 -9.85 -26.13 -11.10
C GLN A 738 -8.99 -24.92 -10.71
N LEU A 739 -8.35 -24.94 -9.54
CA LEU A 739 -7.39 -23.90 -9.18
C LEU A 739 -6.24 -23.87 -10.18
N LEU A 740 -5.61 -25.00 -10.46
CA LEU A 740 -4.51 -25.10 -11.43
C LEU A 740 -4.91 -24.67 -12.85
N SER A 741 -6.13 -25.00 -13.30
CA SER A 741 -6.61 -24.62 -14.63
C SER A 741 -6.79 -23.11 -14.79
N HIS A 742 -7.19 -22.40 -13.73
CA HIS A 742 -7.28 -20.93 -13.72
C HIS A 742 -5.92 -20.26 -13.41
N TRP A 743 -5.00 -20.97 -12.75
CA TRP A 743 -3.69 -20.45 -12.35
C TRP A 743 -2.66 -20.49 -13.49
N ASN A 744 -2.81 -21.39 -14.46
CA ASN A 744 -1.87 -21.66 -15.56
C ASN A 744 -1.64 -20.50 -16.57
N ILE A 745 -2.08 -19.29 -16.27
CA ILE A 745 -1.91 -18.09 -17.11
C ILE A 745 -0.64 -17.29 -16.71
N ASP A 746 0.00 -17.57 -15.55
CA ASP A 746 1.23 -16.84 -15.14
C ASP A 746 2.11 -17.64 -14.15
N LYS A 747 3.38 -17.92 -14.50
CA LYS A 747 4.33 -18.82 -13.79
C LYS A 747 4.95 -18.27 -12.47
N THR A 748 4.38 -17.25 -11.83
CA THR A 748 5.12 -16.48 -10.79
C THR A 748 4.98 -17.01 -9.35
N SER A 749 3.94 -17.80 -9.05
CA SER A 749 3.71 -18.35 -7.71
C SER A 749 3.88 -19.86 -7.72
N GLU A 750 4.74 -20.38 -6.85
CA GLU A 750 4.95 -21.83 -6.71
C GLU A 750 3.90 -22.43 -5.78
N VAL A 751 3.28 -23.50 -6.27
CA VAL A 751 2.11 -24.13 -5.67
C VAL A 751 2.45 -25.60 -5.42
N PHE A 752 2.38 -26.03 -4.16
CA PHE A 752 2.72 -27.38 -3.72
C PHE A 752 1.49 -28.08 -3.15
N ARG A 753 1.21 -29.30 -3.61
CA ARG A 753 0.16 -30.17 -3.06
C ARG A 753 0.76 -31.48 -2.60
N PHE A 754 0.45 -31.84 -1.37
CA PHE A 754 0.74 -33.17 -0.82
C PHE A 754 -0.56 -33.85 -0.48
N ASP A 755 -0.72 -35.09 -0.95
CA ASP A 755 -1.87 -35.93 -0.69
C ASP A 755 -1.44 -37.41 -0.66
N ILE A 756 -2.30 -38.28 -0.15
CA ILE A 756 -2.09 -39.73 -0.19
C ILE A 756 -3.16 -40.43 -1.02
N GLU A 757 -2.77 -41.44 -1.79
CA GLU A 757 -3.72 -42.30 -2.51
C GLU A 757 -4.04 -43.54 -1.66
N PHE A 758 -5.33 -43.89 -1.53
CA PHE A 758 -5.75 -45.14 -0.88
C PHE A 758 -5.96 -46.24 -1.93
N ASP A 759 -5.44 -47.45 -1.67
CA ASP A 759 -5.45 -48.58 -2.63
C ASP A 759 -6.86 -49.20 -2.82
N ASN A 760 -7.80 -48.90 -1.93
CA ASN A 760 -9.18 -49.40 -1.88
C ASN A 760 -10.17 -48.24 -1.61
N VAL A 761 -11.32 -48.52 -0.99
CA VAL A 761 -12.31 -47.50 -0.54
C VAL A 761 -11.67 -46.58 0.51
N GLU A 762 -11.93 -45.27 0.42
CA GLU A 762 -11.45 -44.29 1.41
C GLU A 762 -11.85 -44.68 2.84
N PRO A 763 -10.94 -44.55 3.83
CA PRO A 763 -11.29 -44.74 5.23
C PRO A 763 -12.46 -43.81 5.62
N PRO A 764 -13.42 -44.29 6.42
CA PRO A 764 -14.49 -43.46 6.95
C PRO A 764 -13.93 -42.22 7.69
N LEU A 765 -14.66 -41.10 7.62
CA LEU A 765 -14.30 -39.84 8.29
C LEU A 765 -14.22 -39.97 9.83
N ASP A 766 -14.78 -41.04 10.39
CA ASP A 766 -14.88 -41.41 11.80
C ASP A 766 -13.95 -42.58 12.19
N ASP A 767 -13.06 -43.02 11.30
CA ASP A 767 -12.14 -44.14 11.56
C ASP A 767 -10.99 -43.71 12.50
N VAL A 768 -11.23 -43.86 13.80
CA VAL A 768 -10.28 -43.53 14.86
C VAL A 768 -9.15 -44.57 14.96
N GLU A 769 -9.43 -45.84 14.65
CA GLU A 769 -8.45 -46.93 14.76
C GLU A 769 -7.43 -46.90 13.61
N GLY A 770 -7.85 -46.50 12.41
CA GLY A 770 -7.01 -46.38 11.22
C GLY A 770 -6.04 -45.18 11.20
N MET A 771 -6.12 -44.26 12.18
CA MET A 771 -5.31 -43.03 12.18
C MET A 771 -3.80 -43.27 12.10
N GLN A 772 -3.27 -44.27 12.81
CA GLN A 772 -1.84 -44.57 12.79
C GLN A 772 -1.38 -45.16 11.44
N GLY A 773 -2.22 -45.97 10.80
CA GLY A 773 -1.95 -46.49 9.46
C GLY A 773 -1.90 -45.37 8.42
N MET A 774 -2.83 -44.43 8.49
CA MET A 774 -2.85 -43.24 7.63
C MET A 774 -1.63 -42.35 7.86
N ALA A 775 -1.23 -42.15 9.11
CA ALA A 775 -0.01 -41.41 9.45
C ALA A 775 1.23 -42.07 8.84
N LYS A 776 1.38 -43.40 8.97
CA LYS A 776 2.51 -44.11 8.38
C LYS A 776 2.56 -43.94 6.86
N LYS A 777 1.42 -44.11 6.17
CA LYS A 777 1.33 -43.92 4.72
C LYS A 777 1.70 -42.49 4.31
N ALA A 778 1.22 -41.49 5.04
CA ALA A 778 1.56 -40.08 4.80
C ALA A 778 3.06 -39.80 4.98
N PHE A 779 3.68 -40.37 6.01
CA PHE A 779 5.12 -40.29 6.24
C PHE A 779 5.89 -40.88 5.04
N ASP A 780 5.56 -42.10 4.63
CA ASP A 780 6.23 -42.79 3.53
C ASP A 780 6.08 -42.02 2.21
N THR A 781 4.86 -41.55 1.90
CA THR A 781 4.57 -40.80 0.68
C THR A 781 5.32 -39.47 0.62
N MET A 782 5.32 -38.67 1.70
CA MET A 782 5.97 -37.36 1.68
C MET A 782 7.50 -37.47 1.75
N SER A 783 8.03 -38.41 2.52
CA SER A 783 9.48 -38.61 2.65
C SER A 783 10.13 -39.03 1.32
N MET A 784 9.40 -39.78 0.48
CA MET A 784 9.85 -40.19 -0.84
C MET A 784 9.57 -39.15 -1.95
N SER A 785 8.96 -38.02 -1.63
CA SER A 785 8.54 -37.03 -2.63
C SER A 785 9.70 -36.09 -3.01
N PRO A 786 10.14 -36.04 -4.28
CA PRO A 786 11.14 -35.06 -4.72
C PRO A 786 10.62 -33.61 -4.63
N THR A 787 9.30 -33.44 -4.66
CA THR A 787 8.62 -32.15 -4.49
C THR A 787 8.85 -31.55 -3.10
N LEU A 788 9.10 -32.38 -2.08
CA LEU A 788 9.40 -31.93 -0.72
C LEU A 788 10.70 -31.12 -0.67
N ASP A 789 11.74 -31.57 -1.36
CA ASP A 789 13.05 -30.90 -1.36
C ASP A 789 12.97 -29.52 -2.02
N ASN A 790 12.18 -29.41 -3.09
CA ASN A 790 11.86 -28.13 -3.73
C ASN A 790 11.11 -27.20 -2.78
N LEU A 791 10.10 -27.71 -2.06
CA LEU A 791 9.38 -26.93 -1.05
C LEU A 791 10.31 -26.44 0.07
N VAL A 792 11.23 -27.27 0.55
CA VAL A 792 12.17 -26.93 1.62
C VAL A 792 13.14 -25.82 1.18
N SER A 793 13.72 -25.95 -0.02
CA SER A 793 14.53 -24.88 -0.64
C SER A 793 13.72 -23.58 -0.77
N ARG A 794 12.46 -23.71 -1.20
CA ARG A 794 11.56 -22.56 -1.35
C ARG A 794 11.24 -21.89 -0.01
N ILE A 795 10.93 -22.65 1.03
CA ILE A 795 10.67 -22.13 2.39
C ILE A 795 11.88 -21.36 2.91
N ARG A 796 13.09 -21.90 2.76
CA ARG A 796 14.32 -21.20 3.17
C ARG A 796 14.55 -19.91 2.39
N ALA A 797 14.30 -19.90 1.08
CA ALA A 797 14.40 -18.69 0.26
C ALA A 797 13.34 -17.64 0.64
N GLU A 798 12.13 -18.08 1.01
CA GLU A 798 11.03 -17.23 1.48
C GLU A 798 11.26 -16.59 2.87
N LEU A 799 12.29 -17.01 3.61
CA LEU A 799 12.76 -16.31 4.81
C LEU A 799 13.48 -14.99 4.48
N PHE A 800 13.81 -14.74 3.22
CA PHE A 800 14.47 -13.52 2.77
C PHE A 800 13.55 -12.68 1.90
N PHE A 801 13.65 -11.37 2.01
CA PHE A 801 12.97 -10.39 1.15
C PHE A 801 13.94 -9.24 0.85
N PHE A 802 13.62 -8.37 -0.10
CA PHE A 802 14.48 -7.25 -0.48
C PHE A 802 13.80 -5.91 -0.24
N GLU A 803 14.55 -4.96 0.29
CA GLU A 803 14.14 -3.56 0.45
C GLU A 803 15.14 -2.65 -0.25
N LEU A 804 14.62 -1.68 -1.02
CA LEU A 804 15.43 -0.59 -1.55
C LEU A 804 15.93 0.31 -0.41
N ASP A 805 17.11 0.88 -0.60
CA ASP A 805 17.65 1.91 0.28
C ASP A 805 16.68 3.10 0.33
N ARG A 806 16.33 3.53 1.54
CA ARG A 806 15.36 4.60 1.77
C ARG A 806 15.91 5.99 1.45
N VAL A 807 17.22 6.15 1.46
CA VAL A 807 17.91 7.41 1.21
C VAL A 807 18.18 7.59 -0.28
N GLU A 808 18.74 6.56 -0.91
CA GLU A 808 19.11 6.60 -2.32
C GLU A 808 18.80 5.26 -3.01
N PRO A 809 17.53 5.01 -3.36
CA PRO A 809 17.10 3.71 -3.86
C PRO A 809 17.69 3.38 -5.24
N PHE A 810 17.89 4.39 -6.09
CA PHE A 810 18.47 4.21 -7.42
C PHE A 810 19.08 5.49 -8.02
N ARG A 811 19.95 5.31 -9.02
CA ARG A 811 20.48 6.37 -9.90
C ARG A 811 20.51 5.88 -11.35
N MET A 812 20.13 6.73 -12.30
CA MET A 812 20.25 6.42 -13.73
C MET A 812 21.65 6.82 -14.24
N VAL A 813 22.42 5.86 -14.73
CA VAL A 813 23.79 6.03 -15.22
C VAL A 813 23.97 5.20 -16.49
N ASN A 814 24.47 5.83 -17.56
CA ASN A 814 24.78 5.19 -18.84
C ASN A 814 23.62 4.39 -19.49
N GLY A 815 22.36 4.76 -19.24
CA GLY A 815 21.18 4.12 -19.78
C GLY A 815 20.66 2.97 -18.92
N THR A 816 21.21 2.80 -17.71
CA THR A 816 20.82 1.76 -16.76
C THR A 816 20.54 2.37 -15.39
N TYR A 817 19.58 1.81 -14.66
CA TYR A 817 19.29 2.14 -13.28
C TYR A 817 20.22 1.34 -12.37
N GLN A 818 21.14 2.02 -11.69
CA GLN A 818 21.92 1.47 -10.59
C GLN A 818 21.06 1.54 -9.33
N CYS A 819 20.67 0.38 -8.80
CA CYS A 819 19.81 0.23 -7.64
C CYS A 819 20.63 -0.17 -6.42
N SER A 820 20.27 0.34 -5.25
CA SER A 820 20.89 0.02 -3.97
C SER A 820 19.83 -0.40 -2.96
N GLY A 821 20.13 -1.43 -2.17
CA GLY A 821 19.22 -1.93 -1.14
C GLY A 821 19.83 -3.03 -0.28
N ALA A 822 18.98 -3.79 0.39
CA ALA A 822 19.40 -4.91 1.22
C ALA A 822 18.45 -6.10 1.10
N ILE A 823 19.01 -7.31 1.07
CA ILE A 823 18.30 -8.56 1.32
C ILE A 823 18.23 -8.73 2.84
N VAL A 824 17.03 -8.88 3.38
CA VAL A 824 16.73 -8.92 4.82
C VAL A 824 16.14 -10.29 5.17
N CYS A 825 16.62 -10.90 6.26
CA CYS A 825 16.06 -12.14 6.80
C CYS A 825 14.92 -11.85 7.78
N ARG A 826 13.88 -12.69 7.76
CA ARG A 826 12.76 -12.65 8.71
C ARG A 826 13.11 -13.18 10.11
N LEU A 827 14.18 -13.98 10.22
CA LEU A 827 14.60 -14.56 11.49
C LEU A 827 15.31 -13.54 12.39
N ALA A 828 15.14 -13.67 13.69
CA ALA A 828 15.80 -12.80 14.66
C ALA A 828 17.31 -13.08 14.66
N PRO A 829 18.16 -12.03 14.73
CA PRO A 829 19.59 -12.21 14.77
C PRO A 829 20.01 -12.95 16.04
N GLY A 830 20.91 -13.92 15.90
CA GLY A 830 21.42 -14.72 17.01
C GLY A 830 20.43 -15.76 17.56
N SER A 831 19.23 -15.91 16.99
CA SER A 831 18.32 -17.00 17.34
C SER A 831 18.88 -18.35 16.89
N ASP A 832 18.41 -19.44 17.50
CA ASP A 832 18.92 -20.77 17.18
C ASP A 832 18.53 -21.18 15.74
N GLU A 833 17.33 -20.81 15.30
CA GLU A 833 16.86 -21.01 13.93
C GLU A 833 17.77 -20.28 12.93
N ALA A 834 18.22 -19.07 13.26
CA ALA A 834 19.08 -18.28 12.42
C ALA A 834 20.49 -18.89 12.32
N LYS A 835 21.04 -19.40 13.43
CA LYS A 835 22.33 -20.11 13.46
C LYS A 835 22.27 -21.40 12.63
N GLU A 836 21.21 -22.18 12.80
CA GLU A 836 20.98 -23.42 12.05
C GLU A 836 20.84 -23.15 10.55
N LEU A 837 20.07 -22.12 10.16
CA LEU A 837 19.92 -21.73 8.75
C LEU A 837 21.27 -21.36 8.12
N VAL A 838 22.07 -20.54 8.82
CA VAL A 838 23.40 -20.15 8.34
C VAL A 838 24.34 -21.37 8.25
N ALA A 839 24.26 -22.32 9.20
CA ALA A 839 25.03 -23.55 9.16
C ALA A 839 24.66 -24.43 7.94
N GLN A 840 23.37 -24.63 7.69
CA GLN A 840 22.87 -25.33 6.50
C GLN A 840 23.33 -24.66 5.20
N PHE A 841 23.27 -23.33 5.12
CA PHE A 841 23.72 -22.58 3.96
C PHE A 841 25.22 -22.68 3.71
N LYS A 842 26.04 -22.71 4.77
CA LYS A 842 27.47 -22.97 4.66
C LYS A 842 27.73 -24.38 4.11
N GLN A 843 27.01 -25.38 4.60
CA GLN A 843 27.12 -26.77 4.15
C GLN A 843 26.71 -26.94 2.68
N ASN A 844 25.65 -26.27 2.24
CA ASN A 844 25.11 -26.36 0.87
C ASN A 844 25.77 -25.37 -0.11
N ASN A 845 26.80 -24.63 0.32
CA ASN A 845 27.44 -23.54 -0.43
C ASN A 845 26.42 -22.57 -1.05
N ALA A 846 25.43 -22.18 -0.25
CA ALA A 846 24.34 -21.33 -0.69
C ALA A 846 24.85 -19.92 -1.06
N MET A 847 24.16 -19.27 -2.00
CA MET A 847 24.43 -17.88 -2.37
C MET A 847 23.22 -17.22 -3.00
N PHE A 848 23.15 -15.89 -2.94
CA PHE A 848 22.14 -15.13 -3.68
C PHE A 848 22.60 -14.85 -5.11
N VAL A 849 21.67 -14.95 -6.05
CA VAL A 849 21.87 -14.67 -7.47
C VAL A 849 20.86 -13.63 -7.92
N ILE A 850 21.34 -12.59 -8.60
CA ILE A 850 20.53 -11.49 -9.12
C ILE A 850 20.56 -11.52 -10.65
N SER A 851 19.36 -11.56 -11.25
CA SER A 851 19.14 -11.60 -12.70
C SER A 851 20.00 -12.64 -13.44
N GLY A 852 20.30 -13.76 -12.78
CA GLY A 852 21.08 -14.88 -13.34
C GLY A 852 22.57 -14.63 -13.58
N GLN A 853 23.07 -13.40 -13.36
CA GLN A 853 24.44 -13.01 -13.76
C GLN A 853 25.31 -12.57 -12.58
N HIS A 854 24.71 -11.95 -11.55
CA HIS A 854 25.46 -11.45 -10.40
C HIS A 854 25.31 -12.40 -9.21
N LYS A 855 26.38 -13.13 -8.89
CA LYS A 855 26.48 -13.98 -7.71
C LYS A 855 27.04 -13.18 -6.55
N LEU A 856 26.30 -13.11 -5.45
CA LEU A 856 26.77 -12.50 -4.22
C LEU A 856 27.71 -13.46 -3.45
N PRO A 857 28.55 -12.93 -2.53
CA PRO A 857 29.41 -13.77 -1.70
C PRO A 857 28.60 -14.86 -0.97
N ASN A 858 29.19 -16.05 -0.85
CA ASN A 858 28.58 -17.15 -0.10
C ASN A 858 28.57 -16.86 1.41
N PHE A 859 27.72 -17.58 2.14
CA PHE A 859 27.49 -17.37 3.57
C PHE A 859 28.68 -17.76 4.48
N THR A 860 29.86 -18.07 3.92
CA THR A 860 31.05 -18.49 4.66
C THR A 860 31.63 -17.38 5.55
N ASN A 861 31.56 -16.11 5.10
CA ASN A 861 32.08 -14.93 5.80
C ASN A 861 31.01 -14.10 6.54
N LEU A 862 29.77 -14.60 6.68
CA LEU A 862 28.69 -13.89 7.40
C LEU A 862 28.85 -13.92 8.93
N SER A 863 29.90 -14.57 9.45
CA SER A 863 30.30 -14.48 10.85
C SER A 863 31.14 -13.23 11.08
N GLU A 864 30.61 -12.26 11.84
CA GLU A 864 31.31 -11.41 12.83
C GLU A 864 30.77 -9.97 12.92
N ARG A 865 29.98 -9.48 11.96
CA ARG A 865 29.44 -8.10 12.05
C ARG A 865 28.10 -7.97 12.77
N SER A 866 27.57 -9.05 13.35
CA SER A 866 26.31 -8.99 14.07
C SER A 866 26.15 -10.14 15.06
N ALA A 867 26.60 -9.93 16.30
CA ALA A 867 25.98 -10.59 17.44
C ALA A 867 24.70 -9.86 17.89
N THR A 868 24.41 -8.67 17.32
CA THR A 868 23.44 -7.69 17.88
C THR A 868 22.59 -6.95 16.83
N GLY A 869 22.63 -7.31 15.55
CA GLY A 869 21.95 -6.59 14.46
C GLY A 869 21.24 -7.50 13.44
N PRO A 870 20.26 -7.01 12.68
CA PRO A 870 19.46 -7.85 11.79
C PRO A 870 20.33 -8.57 10.74
N LEU A 871 19.97 -9.82 10.40
CA LEU A 871 20.62 -10.58 9.33
C LEU A 871 20.28 -9.94 7.98
N LEU A 872 21.21 -9.13 7.46
CA LEU A 872 21.03 -8.38 6.23
C LEU A 872 22.28 -8.43 5.33
N MET A 873 22.06 -8.40 4.02
CA MET A 873 23.11 -8.30 3.02
C MET A 873 22.84 -7.07 2.14
N LYS A 874 23.76 -6.10 2.14
CA LYS A 874 23.66 -4.95 1.22
C LYS A 874 23.97 -5.39 -0.20
N VAL A 875 23.19 -4.86 -1.13
CA VAL A 875 23.24 -5.27 -2.53
C VAL A 875 23.10 -4.06 -3.43
N ASP A 876 24.00 -3.98 -4.41
CA ASP A 876 23.90 -3.06 -5.54
C ASP A 876 23.75 -3.88 -6.83
N PHE A 877 22.81 -3.50 -7.69
CA PHE A 877 22.60 -4.14 -8.98
C PHE A 877 22.14 -3.14 -10.05
N GLN A 878 22.10 -3.57 -11.31
CA GLN A 878 21.69 -2.72 -12.42
C GLN A 878 20.48 -3.32 -13.14
N THR A 879 19.57 -2.46 -13.62
CA THR A 879 18.47 -2.83 -14.51
C THR A 879 18.35 -1.84 -15.66
N SER A 880 17.97 -2.30 -16.85
CA SER A 880 17.70 -1.47 -18.03
C SER A 880 16.39 -0.69 -17.91
N SER A 881 15.44 -1.18 -17.11
CA SER A 881 14.09 -0.63 -17.05
C SER A 881 13.54 -0.60 -15.63
N ARG A 882 12.67 0.37 -15.35
CA ARG A 882 11.90 0.44 -14.10
C ARG A 882 10.77 -0.58 -14.05
N THR A 883 10.27 -1.02 -15.19
CA THR A 883 9.10 -1.90 -15.30
C THR A 883 9.46 -3.35 -15.53
N GLU A 884 10.66 -3.63 -16.05
CA GLU A 884 11.13 -5.00 -16.23
C GLU A 884 11.31 -5.69 -14.87
N PRO A 885 10.86 -6.95 -14.72
CA PRO A 885 11.04 -7.69 -13.48
C PRO A 885 12.51 -8.01 -13.21
N ILE A 886 12.94 -7.77 -11.98
CA ILE A 886 14.23 -8.17 -11.45
C ILE A 886 14.02 -9.50 -10.73
N MET A 887 14.92 -10.46 -10.94
CA MET A 887 14.92 -11.73 -10.21
C MET A 887 16.02 -11.71 -9.14
N ILE A 888 15.64 -11.91 -7.89
CA ILE A 888 16.57 -12.22 -6.80
C ILE A 888 16.19 -13.61 -6.29
N ALA A 889 17.17 -14.50 -6.26
CA ALA A 889 16.96 -15.89 -5.89
C ALA A 889 18.08 -16.40 -4.98
N LEU A 890 17.74 -17.33 -4.10
CA LEU A 890 18.68 -18.13 -3.34
C LEU A 890 19.03 -19.37 -4.17
N GLN A 891 20.32 -19.59 -4.40
CA GLN A 891 20.86 -20.79 -5.00
C GLN A 891 21.43 -21.69 -3.89
N GLU A 892 20.92 -22.93 -3.80
CA GLU A 892 21.42 -23.98 -2.90
C GLU A 892 21.77 -25.22 -3.75
N GLY A 893 23.07 -25.48 -3.93
CA GLY A 893 23.53 -26.51 -4.87
C GLY A 893 23.04 -26.24 -6.31
N VAL A 894 22.23 -27.16 -6.85
CA VAL A 894 21.63 -27.04 -8.19
C VAL A 894 20.26 -26.34 -8.19
N THR A 895 19.63 -26.21 -7.03
CA THR A 895 18.29 -25.62 -6.91
C THR A 895 18.39 -24.11 -6.77
N GLN A 896 17.58 -23.39 -7.53
CA GLN A 896 17.47 -21.93 -7.45
C GLN A 896 16.02 -21.56 -7.18
N SER A 897 15.78 -20.97 -6.00
CA SER A 897 14.45 -20.56 -5.55
C SER A 897 14.41 -19.02 -5.43
N PRO A 898 13.39 -18.33 -5.98
CA PRO A 898 13.23 -16.89 -5.76
C PRO A 898 13.19 -16.56 -4.26
N ILE A 899 13.55 -15.34 -3.87
CA ILE A 899 13.29 -14.86 -2.51
C ILE A 899 11.83 -14.36 -2.40
N SER A 900 11.37 -14.08 -1.18
CA SER A 900 10.00 -13.66 -0.91
C SER A 900 9.62 -12.41 -1.70
N GLY A 901 8.52 -12.51 -2.46
CA GLY A 901 7.97 -11.43 -3.28
C GLY A 901 8.55 -11.33 -4.70
N PHE A 902 9.66 -11.99 -5.03
CA PHE A 902 10.28 -11.84 -6.35
C PHE A 902 9.70 -12.83 -7.37
N PRO A 903 9.60 -12.46 -8.67
CA PRO A 903 10.10 -11.24 -9.32
C PRO A 903 9.37 -9.93 -8.98
N PHE A 904 10.13 -8.85 -8.77
CA PHE A 904 9.59 -7.48 -8.71
C PHE A 904 10.37 -6.54 -9.64
N SER A 905 9.67 -5.56 -10.20
CA SER A 905 10.31 -4.45 -10.91
C SER A 905 10.71 -3.33 -9.94
N LEU A 906 11.66 -2.48 -10.35
CA LEU A 906 12.07 -1.31 -9.55
C LEU A 906 10.87 -0.39 -9.24
N GLN A 907 9.98 -0.17 -10.22
CA GLN A 907 8.77 0.63 -10.02
C GLN A 907 7.84 0.02 -8.96
N LYS A 908 7.75 -1.33 -8.93
CA LYS A 908 6.92 -2.03 -7.95
C LYS A 908 7.45 -1.85 -6.53
N LEU A 909 8.76 -2.00 -6.35
CA LEU A 909 9.44 -1.80 -5.05
C LEU A 909 9.28 -0.36 -4.54
N LEU A 910 9.51 0.63 -5.41
CA LEU A 910 9.33 2.05 -5.07
C LEU A 910 7.88 2.36 -4.63
N GLY A 911 6.90 1.76 -5.29
CA GLY A 911 5.48 1.90 -4.93
C GLY A 911 5.11 1.22 -3.61
N ILE A 912 5.56 -0.02 -3.40
CA ILE A 912 5.30 -0.78 -2.16
C ILE A 912 5.88 -0.06 -0.93
N GLN A 913 7.15 0.37 -1.01
CA GLN A 913 7.85 1.05 0.07
C GLN A 913 7.52 2.56 0.16
N GLN A 914 6.68 3.08 -0.76
CA GLN A 914 6.28 4.49 -0.83
C GLN A 914 7.45 5.48 -0.87
N LEU A 915 8.58 5.09 -1.47
CA LEU A 915 9.82 5.90 -1.45
C LEU A 915 9.72 7.17 -2.31
N GLU A 916 8.76 7.21 -3.23
CA GLU A 916 8.49 8.38 -4.07
C GLU A 916 7.37 9.29 -3.51
N ASN A 917 6.76 8.96 -2.36
CA ASN A 917 5.70 9.77 -1.76
C ASN A 917 6.23 11.11 -1.25
N ARG A 918 5.72 12.21 -1.82
CA ARG A 918 6.23 13.57 -1.59
C ARG A 918 5.52 14.34 -0.50
N PHE A 919 4.37 13.87 -0.04
CA PHE A 919 3.53 14.52 0.95
C PHE A 919 3.27 13.66 2.21
N GLY A 920 4.21 12.76 2.52
CA GLY A 920 4.11 11.85 3.68
C GLY A 920 3.33 10.56 3.36
N SER A 921 3.23 9.70 4.36
CA SER A 921 2.54 8.40 4.30
C SER A 921 1.55 8.28 5.45
N SER A 922 0.56 7.39 5.29
CA SER A 922 -0.51 7.18 6.27
C SER A 922 -0.06 6.58 7.59
N ASP A 923 1.05 5.83 7.60
CA ASP A 923 1.69 5.19 8.76
C ASP A 923 2.64 6.12 9.53
N HIS A 924 2.66 7.42 9.18
CA HIS A 924 3.51 8.45 9.79
C HIS A 924 5.01 8.11 9.77
N ARG A 925 5.45 7.29 8.81
CA ARG A 925 6.86 6.98 8.61
C ARG A 925 7.62 8.26 8.30
N LYS A 926 8.62 8.58 9.12
CA LYS A 926 9.53 9.71 8.85
C LYS A 926 10.47 9.32 7.70
N ARG A 927 10.76 10.28 6.84
CA ARG A 927 11.82 10.11 5.83
C ARG A 927 13.18 10.02 6.52
N THR A 928 13.99 9.07 6.11
CA THR A 928 15.38 8.93 6.53
C THR A 928 16.26 9.83 5.65
N TRP A 929 17.06 10.69 6.26
CA TRP A 929 17.93 11.63 5.56
C TRP A 929 19.25 10.96 5.19
N PRO A 930 19.84 11.26 4.02
CA PRO A 930 21.28 11.11 3.89
C PRO A 930 21.92 12.01 4.94
N ILE A 931 22.72 11.45 5.83
CA ILE A 931 23.70 12.26 6.57
C ILE A 931 24.54 12.91 5.48
N VAL A 932 24.41 14.23 5.31
CA VAL A 932 25.29 14.98 4.41
C VAL A 932 26.68 14.81 4.98
N ASN A 933 27.45 13.85 4.44
CA ASN A 933 28.87 13.73 4.73
C ASN A 933 29.52 15.03 4.30
N THR A 934 29.76 15.92 5.26
CA THR A 934 30.50 17.18 5.11
C THR A 934 31.98 16.96 4.75
N THR A 935 32.39 15.71 4.51
CA THR A 935 33.77 15.31 4.22
C THR A 935 33.93 14.70 2.81
N ARG A 936 33.36 15.31 1.76
CA ARG A 936 34.02 15.26 0.44
C ARG A 936 35.17 16.27 0.42
N CYS A 937 36.19 16.00 1.22
CA CYS A 937 37.45 16.72 1.16
C CYS A 937 38.04 16.48 -0.23
N LYS A 938 38.26 17.55 -0.98
CA LYS A 938 38.91 17.53 -2.30
C LYS A 938 40.26 16.82 -2.15
N ARG A 939 40.39 15.60 -2.66
CA ARG A 939 41.71 15.07 -3.03
C ARG A 939 42.26 15.99 -4.12
N ARG A 940 43.09 16.96 -3.72
CA ARG A 940 44.00 17.67 -4.63
C ARG A 940 44.80 16.61 -5.37
N ARG A 941 44.62 16.50 -6.68
CA ARG A 941 45.60 15.84 -7.55
C ARG A 941 46.87 16.69 -7.47
N LYS A 942 47.95 16.11 -6.95
CA LYS A 942 49.30 16.48 -7.37
C LYS A 942 49.49 15.89 -8.76
N VAL A 943 49.47 16.73 -9.78
CA VAL A 943 50.41 16.71 -10.92
C VAL A 943 50.71 18.17 -11.20
#